data_AF-A0A367JHZ3-F1
#
_entry.id   AF-A0A367JHZ3-F1
#
_cell.length_a   1.000
_cell.length_b   1.000
_cell.length_c   1.000
_cell.angle_alpha   90.00
_cell.angle_beta   90.00
_cell.angle_gamma   90.00
#
_symmetry.space_group_name_H-M   'P 1'
#
loop_
_entity.id
_entity.type
_entity.pdbx_description
1 polymer ?
#
loop_
_entity_poly.entity_id
_entity_poly.type
_entity_poly.pdbx_seq_one_letter_code
_entity_poly.pdbx_strand_id
1 'polypeptide(L)'
;MLYSYQPQVNHIDTVTGMTPLEFAIYQNSLIVVERLLALGADVNLESCSNFIENVMNPHKTKLPAVLHAILINKLEMISLICEKTPQSINYLWQDNKGNNMLSYVLGIVNGYSHSNIETLHYIANQMTSTNVKKLLRMKDVHGVPLVLYAYHRSNKELYKTLLSLDPTLQYFVSENYRSSDFDFENRPSLMSVDYIPTTKVDEDAQIERAKLQHAKDIESAKSGNKRQEKDELLKVDSYSKLERVGEIVLDENDIPYNIVLMKVELNSWGTYTDTSFYKLSIIYNKVLDVYILWTRWGPFGKEGQHQKTPYLTKEEAVQEFKAIFKAKTGNVWDDHRTSFTIKPGRYEIIQKAQHPKDTIIEDFDFLKSDKPTQLSAEVLNLMKIICNYDYLSRVYTNTQIDMPLGQIPQKCIEEARGILREVKALINTYRGLNNCYSDKAKLLESKIYAFKIAQKCVAYSRLLPRNGDAYQGIRSLYGNGENLKKELSNLEDLSYVSFAANVLLAAKHHCSEINPLEYAFRTLNCTLRPLSLDTELQEYDMINHYMKSTCKEEYNLVHLFAVNRADEEIRFRPFENELDRKLLWHGSRIGNFMGILKQGLRASPRTSSSNGALLGNGIYFADTFKKSLGYSNDTYGQSSSPFRIMLLCEVALGSNQGKMKQTPSEEYEMHDSVKGEGANIPDPSNALYDSNGVCIPFGPCISNTNIQVTGNHGFNNVSLNYNEYAVYNEDRVKIRYLLILREKNNCHLCAKPEPSKSLRPFFHHELSKYKYTDFNIYETEVVKAYLQHQGKTPQDIFSQDLNEFIEKKLYNTKWDTPLDLQQDSKICTKCAMIITTMMLEKRMVDNRDRLDVLDTLNQKPRCRYGKECKNQQSIHHTKKYKHWCFDKLTDDIHDAQEEELMDADNEHIMELDE
;
A
#
# COMPACT_ATOMS: atom_id res chain seq x y z
N MET A 1 -43.86 59.88 0.80
CA MET A 1 -42.41 59.65 0.89
C MET A 1 -42.18 58.16 0.76
N LEU A 2 -41.83 57.68 -0.44
CA LEU A 2 -41.30 56.32 -0.61
C LEU A 2 -39.83 56.39 -0.21
N TYR A 3 -39.45 55.78 0.91
CA TYR A 3 -38.05 55.66 1.30
C TYR A 3 -37.35 54.78 0.25
N SER A 4 -36.41 55.36 -0.50
CA SER A 4 -35.52 54.60 -1.38
C SER A 4 -34.51 53.85 -0.52
N TYR A 5 -34.75 52.56 -0.26
CA TYR A 5 -33.75 51.70 0.37
C TYR A 5 -32.68 51.33 -0.65
N GLN A 6 -31.45 51.81 -0.46
CA GLN A 6 -30.28 51.33 -1.20
C GLN A 6 -29.66 50.13 -0.44
N PRO A 7 -29.38 49.00 -1.11
CA PRO A 7 -28.73 47.87 -0.46
C PRO A 7 -27.31 48.25 -0.01
N GLN A 8 -26.99 47.99 1.26
CA GLN A 8 -25.67 48.27 1.83
C GLN A 8 -24.66 47.16 1.47
N VAL A 9 -24.27 47.09 0.20
CA VAL A 9 -23.41 46.03 -0.35
C VAL A 9 -21.97 46.03 0.19
N ASN A 10 -21.53 47.13 0.80
CA ASN A 10 -20.19 47.31 1.38
C ASN A 10 -20.20 47.31 2.92
N HIS A 11 -21.33 46.97 3.56
CA HIS A 11 -21.38 46.88 5.01
C HIS A 11 -20.58 45.67 5.49
N ILE A 12 -19.62 45.89 6.37
CA ILE A 12 -18.90 44.82 7.05
C ILE A 12 -19.77 44.37 8.21
N ASP A 13 -20.30 43.14 8.11
CA ASP A 13 -21.13 42.56 9.14
C ASP A 13 -20.33 42.39 10.44
N THR A 14 -20.88 42.85 11.57
CA THR A 14 -20.15 42.88 12.85
C THR A 14 -19.91 41.50 13.46
N VAL A 15 -20.65 40.48 13.01
CA VAL A 15 -20.56 39.11 13.53
C VAL A 15 -19.55 38.29 12.72
N THR A 16 -19.67 38.33 11.40
CA THR A 16 -18.81 37.58 10.47
C THR A 16 -17.54 38.35 10.09
N GLY A 17 -17.55 39.68 10.23
CA GLY A 17 -16.47 40.54 9.77
C GLY A 17 -16.29 40.55 8.25
N MET A 18 -17.23 39.99 7.48
CA MET A 18 -17.20 39.91 6.02
C MET A 18 -18.14 40.93 5.39
N THR A 19 -17.83 41.32 4.16
CA THR A 19 -18.80 42.02 3.29
C THR A 19 -19.74 41.00 2.62
N PRO A 20 -20.94 41.42 2.17
CA PRO A 20 -21.81 40.60 1.33
C PRO A 20 -21.11 39.99 0.11
N LEU A 21 -20.16 40.74 -0.49
CA LEU A 21 -19.39 40.28 -1.64
C LEU A 21 -18.42 39.15 -1.27
N GLU A 22 -17.66 39.30 -0.18
CA GLU A 22 -16.76 38.25 0.32
C GLU A 22 -17.51 36.99 0.73
N PHE A 23 -18.67 37.14 1.38
CA PHE A 23 -19.51 36.01 1.74
C PHE A 23 -20.04 35.28 0.50
N ALA A 24 -20.40 36.01 -0.56
CA ALA A 24 -20.84 35.41 -1.83
C ALA A 24 -19.70 34.68 -2.57
N ILE A 25 -18.48 35.24 -2.50
CA ILE A 25 -17.25 34.61 -3.02
C ILE A 25 -16.97 33.32 -2.25
N TYR A 26 -17.07 33.37 -0.92
CA TYR A 26 -16.91 32.21 -0.03
C TYR A 26 -17.92 31.09 -0.34
N GLN A 27 -19.19 31.43 -0.54
CA GLN A 27 -20.25 30.48 -0.94
C GLN A 27 -20.14 30.01 -2.41
N ASN A 28 -19.12 30.46 -3.15
CA ASN A 28 -18.90 30.15 -4.56
C ASN A 28 -20.12 30.46 -5.45
N SER A 29 -20.84 31.54 -5.17
CA SER A 29 -22.06 31.89 -5.89
C SER A 29 -21.83 32.97 -6.94
N LEU A 30 -21.47 32.57 -8.16
CA LEU A 30 -21.18 33.46 -9.29
C LEU A 30 -22.32 34.46 -9.58
N ILE A 31 -23.57 34.00 -9.52
CA ILE A 31 -24.76 34.82 -9.80
C ILE A 31 -24.92 35.93 -8.75
N VAL A 32 -24.64 35.63 -7.49
CA VAL A 32 -24.75 36.60 -6.39
C VAL A 32 -23.61 37.60 -6.45
N VAL A 33 -22.38 37.15 -6.76
CA VAL A 33 -21.22 38.01 -6.97
C VAL A 33 -21.48 39.00 -8.12
N GLU A 34 -21.96 38.55 -9.27
CA GLU A 34 -22.27 39.45 -10.41
C GLU A 34 -23.30 40.52 -10.03
N ARG A 35 -24.35 40.15 -9.30
CA ARG A 35 -25.39 41.09 -8.85
C ARG A 35 -24.87 42.08 -7.81
N LEU A 36 -24.01 41.65 -6.89
CA LEU A 36 -23.41 42.53 -5.88
C LEU A 36 -22.44 43.53 -6.51
N LEU A 37 -21.65 43.10 -7.50
CA LEU A 37 -20.80 44.00 -8.28
C LEU A 37 -21.63 45.04 -9.05
N ALA A 38 -22.73 44.62 -9.67
CA ALA A 38 -23.67 45.54 -10.36
C ALA A 38 -24.33 46.56 -9.41
N LEU A 39 -24.46 46.23 -8.12
CA LEU A 39 -24.99 47.12 -7.08
C LEU A 39 -23.91 48.01 -6.44
N GLY A 40 -22.66 47.97 -6.91
CA GLY A 40 -21.58 48.85 -6.46
C GLY A 40 -20.74 48.30 -5.30
N ALA A 41 -20.66 46.97 -5.15
CA ALA A 41 -19.76 46.36 -4.18
C ALA A 41 -18.28 46.72 -4.48
N ASP A 42 -17.55 47.13 -3.44
CA ASP A 42 -16.14 47.49 -3.49
C ASP A 42 -15.27 46.24 -3.29
N VAL A 43 -14.48 45.92 -4.30
CA VAL A 43 -13.60 44.75 -4.31
C VAL A 43 -12.29 44.96 -3.55
N ASN A 44 -11.95 46.23 -3.28
CA ASN A 44 -10.73 46.63 -2.59
C ASN A 44 -10.93 46.78 -1.08
N LEU A 45 -12.19 46.76 -0.63
CA LEU A 45 -12.53 46.86 0.77
C LEU A 45 -11.89 45.70 1.54
N GLU A 46 -11.03 46.04 2.50
CA GLU A 46 -10.34 45.06 3.32
C GLU A 46 -11.24 44.63 4.48
N SER A 47 -11.63 43.35 4.49
CA SER A 47 -12.46 42.78 5.53
C SER A 47 -11.92 41.43 6.00
N CYS A 48 -12.61 40.83 6.97
CA CYS A 48 -12.36 39.50 7.51
C CYS A 48 -10.91 39.25 8.01
N SER A 49 -10.61 39.68 9.24
CA SER A 49 -9.39 39.25 9.97
C SER A 49 -9.59 37.96 10.78
N ASN A 50 -10.84 37.51 10.93
CA ASN A 50 -11.20 36.39 11.80
C ASN A 50 -11.24 35.07 11.04
N PHE A 51 -10.86 34.00 11.73
CA PHE A 51 -10.98 32.63 11.23
C PHE A 51 -12.45 32.23 11.30
N ILE A 52 -13.17 32.34 10.18
CA ILE A 52 -14.47 31.71 10.00
C ILE A 52 -14.24 30.44 9.19
N GLU A 53 -14.87 29.35 9.62
CA GLU A 53 -14.84 28.04 8.96
C GLU A 53 -14.81 28.18 7.44
N ASN A 54 -13.83 27.53 6.82
CA ASN A 54 -13.59 27.46 5.38
C ASN A 54 -13.02 28.72 4.65
N VAL A 55 -12.73 29.86 5.29
CA VAL A 55 -11.96 30.96 4.64
C VAL A 55 -10.47 30.89 4.98
N MET A 56 -9.63 30.68 3.96
CA MET A 56 -8.18 30.55 4.08
C MET A 56 -7.50 31.91 4.31
N ASN A 57 -7.44 32.39 5.55
CA ASN A 57 -6.71 33.60 5.93
C ASN A 57 -5.68 33.31 7.05
N PRO A 58 -4.56 32.64 6.74
CA PRO A 58 -3.64 32.11 7.76
C PRO A 58 -2.86 33.17 8.53
N HIS A 59 -2.88 34.43 8.09
CA HIS A 59 -2.22 35.53 8.80
C HIS A 59 -3.18 36.42 9.59
N LYS A 60 -4.49 36.11 9.59
CA LYS A 60 -5.52 36.92 10.27
C LYS A 60 -5.44 38.41 9.87
N THR A 61 -5.03 38.68 8.63
CA THR A 61 -4.90 40.02 8.05
C THR A 61 -6.16 40.37 7.28
N LYS A 62 -6.67 41.60 7.35
CA LYS A 62 -7.81 41.96 6.49
C LYS A 62 -7.38 41.90 5.03
N LEU A 63 -8.09 41.14 4.20
CA LEU A 63 -7.76 40.97 2.79
C LEU A 63 -8.87 41.61 1.93
N PRO A 64 -8.54 42.13 0.74
CA PRO A 64 -9.54 42.50 -0.25
C PRO A 64 -10.29 41.28 -0.81
N ALA A 65 -11.54 41.48 -1.24
CA ALA A 65 -12.39 40.45 -1.85
C ALA A 65 -11.72 39.72 -3.03
N VAL A 66 -10.89 40.41 -3.83
CA VAL A 66 -10.14 39.81 -4.95
C VAL A 66 -9.15 38.74 -4.46
N LEU A 67 -8.48 38.96 -3.32
CA LEU A 67 -7.54 37.98 -2.77
C LEU A 67 -8.28 36.77 -2.19
N HIS A 68 -9.48 36.96 -1.63
CA HIS A 68 -10.32 35.84 -1.21
C HIS A 68 -10.70 34.93 -2.38
N ALA A 69 -10.98 35.48 -3.57
CA ALA A 69 -11.23 34.69 -4.78
C ALA A 69 -9.96 33.94 -5.26
N ILE A 70 -8.78 34.58 -5.16
CA ILE A 70 -7.48 33.93 -5.47
C ILE A 70 -7.21 32.76 -4.51
N LEU A 71 -7.51 32.93 -3.23
CA LEU A 71 -7.31 31.91 -2.19
C LEU A 71 -8.25 30.71 -2.33
N ILE A 72 -9.44 30.88 -2.92
CA ILE A 72 -10.37 29.79 -3.26
C ILE A 72 -9.92 29.04 -4.54
N ASN A 73 -8.92 29.56 -5.25
CA ASN A 73 -8.29 28.96 -6.43
C ASN A 73 -9.28 28.65 -7.57
N LYS A 74 -10.17 29.61 -7.90
CA LYS A 74 -11.15 29.46 -8.99
C LYS A 74 -11.02 30.58 -10.02
N LEU A 75 -10.53 30.24 -11.21
CA LEU A 75 -10.27 31.19 -12.30
C LEU A 75 -11.56 31.90 -12.78
N GLU A 76 -12.69 31.19 -12.85
CA GLU A 76 -14.00 31.74 -13.25
C GLU A 76 -14.50 32.86 -12.32
N MET A 77 -14.19 32.76 -11.03
CA MET A 77 -14.58 33.78 -10.05
C MET A 77 -13.68 35.01 -10.13
N ILE A 78 -12.37 34.78 -10.35
CA ILE A 78 -11.39 35.85 -10.56
C ILE A 78 -11.71 36.61 -11.85
N SER A 79 -12.07 35.91 -12.93
CA SER A 79 -12.44 36.54 -14.20
C SER A 79 -13.71 37.36 -14.07
N LEU A 80 -14.75 36.82 -13.40
CA LEU A 80 -15.98 37.55 -13.14
C LEU A 80 -15.74 38.85 -12.38
N ILE A 81 -14.91 38.81 -11.33
CA ILE A 81 -14.57 39.99 -10.54
C ILE A 81 -13.77 40.98 -11.40
N CYS A 82 -12.79 40.55 -12.18
CA CYS A 82 -12.01 41.45 -13.04
C CYS A 82 -12.86 42.10 -14.14
N GLU A 83 -13.84 41.39 -14.71
CA GLU A 83 -14.65 41.87 -15.83
C GLU A 83 -15.82 42.77 -15.42
N LYS A 84 -16.45 42.51 -14.27
CA LYS A 84 -17.73 43.13 -13.87
C LYS A 84 -17.62 44.19 -12.79
N THR A 85 -16.42 44.43 -12.27
CA THR A 85 -16.23 45.40 -11.18
C THR A 85 -16.34 46.84 -11.70
N PRO A 86 -17.18 47.69 -11.08
CA PRO A 86 -17.32 49.10 -11.48
C PRO A 86 -16.18 50.01 -11.00
N GLN A 87 -15.35 49.54 -10.07
CA GLN A 87 -14.20 50.24 -9.48
C GLN A 87 -12.86 49.65 -9.96
N SER A 88 -11.80 50.46 -10.01
CA SER A 88 -10.47 49.95 -10.36
C SER A 88 -9.89 49.08 -9.24
N ILE A 89 -9.45 47.87 -9.55
CA ILE A 89 -8.77 46.98 -8.60
C ILE A 89 -7.42 47.58 -8.18
N ASN A 90 -7.14 47.61 -6.88
CA ASN A 90 -5.85 48.00 -6.32
C ASN A 90 -4.83 46.86 -6.44
N TYR A 91 -4.26 46.71 -7.63
CA TYR A 91 -3.26 45.69 -7.92
C TYR A 91 -1.94 45.86 -7.15
N LEU A 92 -1.64 47.05 -6.63
CA LEU A 92 -0.42 47.34 -5.85
C LEU A 92 -0.61 47.13 -4.34
N TRP A 93 -1.70 46.48 -3.94
CA TRP A 93 -1.97 46.17 -2.54
C TRP A 93 -0.86 45.30 -1.93
N GLN A 94 -0.54 45.59 -0.66
CA GLN A 94 0.42 44.85 0.16
C GLN A 94 -0.16 44.61 1.54
N ASP A 95 0.16 43.46 2.12
CA ASP A 95 -0.16 43.16 3.52
C ASP A 95 0.84 43.85 4.48
N ASN A 96 0.58 43.73 5.79
CA ASN A 96 1.43 44.27 6.86
C ASN A 96 2.85 43.65 6.89
N LYS A 97 3.12 42.61 6.09
CA LYS A 97 4.40 41.91 5.96
C LYS A 97 5.08 42.18 4.61
N GLY A 98 4.53 43.09 3.80
CA GLY A 98 5.07 43.44 2.49
C GLY A 98 4.77 42.44 1.36
N ASN A 99 3.97 41.39 1.63
CA ASN A 99 3.51 40.46 0.60
C ASN A 99 2.48 41.15 -0.30
N ASN A 100 2.65 40.99 -1.61
CA ASN A 100 1.76 41.57 -2.61
C ASN A 100 0.80 40.53 -3.20
N MET A 101 -0.15 40.96 -4.03
CA MET A 101 -1.12 40.08 -4.68
C MET A 101 -0.50 38.88 -5.40
N LEU A 102 0.65 39.06 -6.08
CA LEU A 102 1.35 37.96 -6.76
C LEU A 102 1.93 36.95 -5.77
N SER A 103 2.32 37.38 -4.57
CA SER A 103 2.83 36.49 -3.51
C SER A 103 1.77 35.47 -3.07
N TYR A 104 0.50 35.89 -3.06
CA TYR A 104 -0.65 35.01 -2.77
C TYR A 104 -0.97 34.07 -3.94
N VAL A 105 -0.92 34.56 -5.19
CA VAL A 105 -1.14 33.73 -6.40
C VAL A 105 -0.10 32.60 -6.48
N LEU A 106 1.14 32.87 -6.07
CA LEU A 106 2.24 31.90 -6.14
C LEU A 106 2.32 30.95 -4.95
N GLY A 107 1.41 31.06 -3.98
CA GLY A 107 1.35 30.18 -2.82
C GLY A 107 2.49 30.36 -1.81
N ILE A 108 3.24 31.46 -1.87
CA ILE A 108 4.38 31.74 -0.97
C ILE A 108 3.90 31.90 0.48
N VAL A 109 2.69 32.41 0.67
CA VAL A 109 2.14 32.75 1.99
C VAL A 109 1.50 31.54 2.70
N ASN A 110 1.07 30.49 1.95
CA ASN A 110 0.18 29.44 2.48
C ASN A 110 0.63 27.98 2.21
N GLY A 111 1.80 27.74 1.61
CA GLY A 111 2.28 26.37 1.35
C GLY A 111 1.50 25.59 0.28
N TYR A 112 0.65 26.26 -0.51
CA TYR A 112 0.01 25.64 -1.67
C TYR A 112 1.03 25.35 -2.77
N SER A 113 1.05 24.11 -3.25
CA SER A 113 1.88 23.66 -4.36
C SER A 113 1.03 23.34 -5.59
N HIS A 114 0.50 24.36 -6.25
CA HIS A 114 0.18 24.29 -7.67
C HIS A 114 0.64 25.61 -8.28
N SER A 115 1.50 25.58 -9.29
CA SER A 115 1.85 26.81 -10.00
C SER A 115 0.59 27.33 -10.70
N ASN A 116 -0.07 28.32 -10.11
CA ASN A 116 -1.22 29.02 -10.71
C ASN A 116 -0.74 29.91 -11.87
N ILE A 117 -0.05 29.32 -12.85
CA ILE A 117 0.55 30.00 -14.00
C ILE A 117 -0.54 30.64 -14.86
N GLU A 118 -1.67 29.96 -15.04
CA GLU A 118 -2.81 30.48 -15.79
C GLU A 118 -3.43 31.70 -15.08
N THR A 119 -3.68 31.60 -13.77
CA THR A 119 -4.17 32.72 -12.95
C THR A 119 -3.17 33.88 -12.92
N LEU A 120 -1.87 33.58 -12.86
CA LEU A 120 -0.79 34.57 -12.91
C LEU A 120 -0.79 35.31 -14.25
N HIS A 121 -0.85 34.60 -15.38
CA HIS A 121 -0.94 35.22 -16.69
C HIS A 121 -2.22 36.04 -16.86
N TYR A 122 -3.35 35.51 -16.39
CA TYR A 122 -4.63 36.21 -16.45
C TYR A 122 -4.57 37.53 -15.68
N ILE A 123 -4.15 37.50 -14.41
CA ILE A 123 -4.03 38.69 -13.56
C ILE A 123 -2.99 39.66 -14.12
N ALA A 124 -1.83 39.17 -14.58
CA ALA A 124 -0.80 40.02 -15.18
C ALA A 124 -1.28 40.73 -16.45
N ASN A 125 -2.13 40.07 -17.26
CA ASN A 125 -2.73 40.66 -18.46
C ASN A 125 -3.78 41.74 -18.14
N GLN A 126 -4.41 41.71 -16.96
CA GLN A 126 -5.34 42.74 -16.51
C GLN A 126 -4.63 43.99 -15.94
N MET A 127 -3.32 43.92 -15.71
CA MET A 127 -2.51 45.02 -15.16
C MET A 127 -1.71 45.74 -16.25
N THR A 128 -1.33 47.00 -16.01
CA THR A 128 -0.33 47.68 -16.85
C THR A 128 1.04 47.05 -16.68
N SER A 129 1.84 47.02 -17.74
CA SER A 129 3.21 46.47 -17.70
C SER A 129 4.09 47.16 -16.65
N THR A 130 3.85 48.43 -16.35
CA THR A 130 4.52 49.18 -15.27
C THR A 130 4.17 48.66 -13.88
N ASN A 131 2.92 48.25 -13.65
CA ASN A 131 2.47 47.72 -12.36
C ASN A 131 3.01 46.32 -12.12
N VAL A 132 2.99 45.46 -13.15
CA VAL A 132 3.60 44.11 -13.08
C VAL A 132 5.09 44.22 -12.74
N LYS A 133 5.82 45.10 -13.42
CA LYS A 133 7.24 45.37 -13.15
C LYS A 133 7.50 45.84 -11.72
N LYS A 134 6.62 46.69 -11.17
CA LYS A 134 6.71 47.18 -9.80
C LYS A 134 6.47 46.07 -8.79
N LEU A 135 5.44 45.25 -8.99
CA LEU A 135 5.09 44.12 -8.12
C LEU A 135 6.19 43.07 -8.04
N LEU A 136 6.79 42.72 -9.18
CA LEU A 136 7.86 41.71 -9.23
C LEU A 136 9.14 42.16 -8.52
N ARG A 137 9.34 43.47 -8.35
CA ARG A 137 10.50 44.08 -7.67
C ARG A 137 10.22 44.50 -6.22
N MET A 138 8.97 44.40 -5.76
CA MET A 138 8.62 44.67 -4.37
C MET A 138 9.29 43.64 -3.46
N LYS A 139 9.80 44.14 -2.34
CA LYS A 139 10.45 43.33 -1.31
C LYS A 139 9.46 43.10 -0.17
N ASP A 140 9.48 41.91 0.39
CA ASP A 140 8.77 41.61 1.63
C ASP A 140 9.47 42.24 2.86
N VAL A 141 8.93 42.00 4.05
CA VAL A 141 9.48 42.47 5.33
C VAL A 141 10.91 41.97 5.61
N HIS A 142 11.35 40.90 4.93
CA HIS A 142 12.70 40.35 5.03
C HIS A 142 13.66 40.94 3.98
N GLY A 143 13.18 41.85 3.13
CA GLY A 143 13.98 42.46 2.07
C GLY A 143 14.14 41.57 0.82
N VAL A 144 13.37 40.47 0.74
CA VAL A 144 13.48 39.44 -0.29
C VAL A 144 12.41 39.69 -1.37
N PRO A 145 12.78 39.69 -2.66
CA PRO A 145 11.82 39.85 -3.75
C PRO A 145 11.24 38.50 -4.18
N LEU A 146 10.04 38.55 -4.76
CA LEU A 146 9.27 37.38 -5.23
C LEU A 146 10.08 36.43 -6.13
N VAL A 147 10.91 37.00 -7.00
CA VAL A 147 11.73 36.27 -7.97
C VAL A 147 12.74 35.33 -7.29
N LEU A 148 13.22 35.67 -6.09
CA LEU A 148 14.18 34.86 -5.36
C LEU A 148 13.50 33.61 -4.79
N TYR A 149 12.29 33.75 -4.23
CA TYR A 149 11.48 32.61 -3.81
C TYR A 149 11.16 31.65 -4.96
N ALA A 150 10.85 32.17 -6.14
CA ALA A 150 10.63 31.36 -7.33
C ALA A 150 11.93 30.70 -7.84
N TYR A 151 13.07 31.37 -7.72
CA TYR A 151 14.37 30.82 -8.07
C TYR A 151 14.79 29.66 -7.15
N HIS A 152 14.48 29.72 -5.85
CA HIS A 152 14.81 28.64 -4.90
C HIS A 152 13.94 27.39 -5.01
N ARG A 153 12.85 27.42 -5.79
CA ARG A 153 12.03 26.21 -6.05
C ARG A 153 12.77 25.21 -6.95
N SER A 154 12.51 23.93 -6.72
CA SER A 154 13.04 22.82 -7.55
C SER A 154 12.51 22.92 -8.99
N ASN A 155 11.22 23.21 -9.17
CA ASN A 155 10.64 23.49 -10.48
C ASN A 155 10.91 24.96 -10.89
N LYS A 156 11.69 25.14 -11.96
CA LYS A 156 12.04 26.45 -12.54
C LYS A 156 10.98 27.03 -13.46
N GLU A 157 9.88 26.33 -13.70
CA GLU A 157 8.80 26.79 -14.57
C GLU A 157 8.22 28.11 -14.10
N LEU A 158 7.94 28.24 -12.80
CA LEU A 158 7.49 29.51 -12.22
C LEU A 158 8.53 30.63 -12.41
N TYR A 159 9.80 30.33 -12.19
CA TYR A 159 10.89 31.28 -12.43
C TYR A 159 10.96 31.71 -13.90
N LYS A 160 10.84 30.77 -14.84
CA LYS A 160 10.76 31.04 -16.29
C LYS A 160 9.54 31.89 -16.65
N THR A 161 8.39 31.65 -16.02
CA THR A 161 7.17 32.44 -16.22
C THR A 161 7.32 33.87 -15.69
N LEU A 162 7.98 34.07 -14.55
CA LEU A 162 8.27 35.43 -14.06
C LEU A 162 9.24 36.16 -15.00
N LEU A 163 10.23 35.46 -15.57
CA LEU A 163 11.12 36.01 -16.59
C LEU A 163 10.42 36.31 -17.91
N SER A 164 9.38 35.54 -18.29
CA SER A 164 8.60 35.84 -19.49
C SER A 164 7.72 37.08 -19.32
N LEU A 165 7.25 37.37 -18.09
CA LEU A 165 6.50 38.59 -17.76
C LEU A 165 7.39 39.83 -17.71
N ASP A 166 8.65 39.71 -17.23
CA ASP A 166 9.64 40.79 -17.31
C ASP A 166 11.07 40.24 -17.49
N PRO A 167 11.59 40.22 -18.72
CA PRO A 167 12.95 39.74 -19.01
C PRO A 167 14.05 40.54 -18.29
N THR A 168 13.78 41.78 -17.89
CA THR A 168 14.77 42.62 -17.20
C THR A 168 14.98 42.23 -15.73
N LEU A 169 14.17 41.31 -15.19
CA LEU A 169 14.35 40.77 -13.84
C LEU A 169 15.66 40.02 -13.67
N GLN A 170 16.15 39.37 -14.72
CA GLN A 170 17.43 38.65 -14.66
C GLN A 170 18.59 39.59 -14.33
N TYR A 171 18.62 40.76 -14.98
CA TYR A 171 19.62 41.80 -14.72
C TYR A 171 19.45 42.41 -13.32
N PHE A 172 18.20 42.72 -12.93
CA PHE A 172 17.89 43.23 -11.59
C PHE A 172 18.38 42.29 -10.48
N VAL A 173 18.18 40.98 -10.63
CA VAL A 173 18.65 39.99 -9.67
C VAL A 173 20.18 39.94 -9.63
N SER A 174 20.85 39.94 -10.80
CA SER A 174 22.32 39.89 -10.86
C SER A 174 23.03 41.14 -10.33
N GLU A 175 22.40 42.32 -10.41
CA GLU A 175 23.00 43.57 -9.92
C GLU A 175 22.80 43.80 -8.41
N ASN A 176 21.70 43.27 -7.84
CA ASN A 176 21.29 43.61 -6.47
C ASN A 176 21.53 42.50 -5.45
N TYR A 177 21.89 41.28 -5.87
CA TYR A 177 22.05 40.12 -5.00
C TYR A 177 23.34 39.35 -5.34
N ARG A 178 24.11 38.97 -4.31
CA ARG A 178 25.34 38.19 -4.44
C ARG A 178 25.02 36.70 -4.55
N SER A 179 25.93 35.90 -5.08
CA SER A 179 25.82 34.43 -5.13
C SER A 179 25.55 33.79 -3.76
N SER A 180 25.98 34.42 -2.65
CA SER A 180 25.71 34.00 -1.27
C SER A 180 24.29 34.33 -0.77
N ASP A 181 23.59 35.29 -1.38
CA ASP A 181 22.18 35.58 -1.07
C ASP A 181 21.24 34.51 -1.66
N PHE A 182 21.80 33.60 -2.47
CA PHE A 182 21.17 32.37 -2.95
C PHE A 182 21.46 31.15 -2.04
N ASP A 183 22.10 31.35 -0.88
CA ASP A 183 22.29 30.31 0.13
C ASP A 183 21.38 30.63 1.34
N PHE A 184 20.13 30.18 1.26
CA PHE A 184 19.21 30.16 2.40
C PHE A 184 19.56 28.96 3.29
N GLU A 185 20.62 29.08 4.09
CA GLU A 185 21.01 28.08 5.10
C GLU A 185 20.00 27.89 6.24
N ASN A 186 18.74 28.32 6.11
CA ASN A 186 17.68 27.90 7.03
C ASN A 186 16.30 27.80 6.35
N ARG A 187 15.92 26.53 6.11
CA ARG A 187 14.60 25.98 5.73
C ARG A 187 14.13 26.22 4.28
N PRO A 188 14.44 25.31 3.34
CA PRO A 188 13.44 24.92 2.36
C PRO A 188 12.21 24.41 3.13
N SER A 189 11.01 24.88 2.76
CA SER A 189 9.76 24.21 3.15
C SER A 189 9.90 22.74 2.76
N LEU A 190 10.00 21.87 3.76
CA LEU A 190 10.31 20.47 3.54
C LEU A 190 9.20 19.85 2.68
N MET A 191 9.60 19.45 1.47
CA MET A 191 8.96 18.43 0.64
C MET A 191 7.71 18.84 -0.16
N SER A 192 7.80 19.89 -0.98
CA SER A 192 6.95 20.01 -2.19
C SER A 192 7.58 19.23 -3.35
N VAL A 193 7.45 17.91 -3.34
CA VAL A 193 7.87 17.09 -4.49
C VAL A 193 6.70 17.00 -5.47
N ASP A 194 6.97 17.09 -6.77
CA ASP A 194 5.92 17.11 -7.80
C ASP A 194 5.01 15.88 -7.71
N TYR A 195 3.71 16.11 -7.55
CA TYR A 195 2.71 15.04 -7.46
C TYR A 195 2.55 14.31 -8.80
N ILE A 196 2.59 12.98 -8.77
CA ILE A 196 2.30 12.14 -9.93
C ILE A 196 0.85 11.64 -9.84
N PRO A 197 -0.03 12.02 -10.79
CA PRO A 197 -1.43 11.60 -10.79
C PRO A 197 -1.59 10.08 -10.87
N THR A 198 -2.60 9.54 -10.17
CA THR A 198 -2.91 8.10 -10.19
C THR A 198 -3.18 7.57 -11.60
N THR A 199 -3.81 8.36 -12.47
CA THR A 199 -4.08 7.98 -13.88
C THR A 199 -2.79 7.67 -14.63
N LYS A 200 -1.76 8.51 -14.46
CA LYS A 200 -0.45 8.30 -15.04
C LYS A 200 0.23 7.05 -14.47
N VAL A 201 0.15 6.85 -13.15
CA VAL A 201 0.68 5.63 -12.51
C VAL A 201 0.05 4.36 -13.10
N ASP A 202 -1.27 4.36 -13.33
CA ASP A 202 -1.96 3.21 -13.89
C ASP A 202 -1.55 2.93 -15.34
N GLU A 203 -1.41 3.97 -16.17
CA GLU A 203 -0.91 3.88 -17.55
C GLU A 203 0.53 3.31 -17.58
N ASP A 204 1.45 3.90 -16.82
CA ASP A 204 2.86 3.50 -16.76
C ASP A 204 3.00 2.06 -16.23
N ALA A 205 2.23 1.70 -15.20
CA ALA A 205 2.20 0.35 -14.65
C ALA A 205 1.68 -0.67 -15.67
N GLN A 206 0.68 -0.30 -16.49
CA GLN A 206 0.12 -1.19 -17.51
C GLN A 206 1.10 -1.43 -18.65
N ILE A 207 1.86 -0.41 -19.05
CA ILE A 207 2.96 -0.54 -20.02
C ILE A 207 4.02 -1.50 -19.48
N GLU A 208 4.44 -1.33 -18.22
CA GLU A 208 5.48 -2.18 -17.63
C GLU A 208 5.02 -3.63 -17.45
N ARG A 209 3.77 -3.85 -17.06
CA ARG A 209 3.17 -5.20 -17.03
C ARG A 209 3.22 -5.86 -18.40
N ALA A 210 2.82 -5.16 -19.45
CA ALA A 210 2.81 -5.72 -20.80
C ALA A 210 4.22 -6.10 -21.25
N LYS A 211 5.23 -5.27 -20.94
CA LYS A 211 6.65 -5.56 -21.21
C LYS A 211 7.13 -6.82 -20.49
N LEU A 212 6.85 -6.93 -19.19
CA LEU A 212 7.30 -8.05 -18.37
C LEU A 212 6.57 -9.34 -18.72
N GLN A 213 5.26 -9.28 -19.01
CA GLN A 213 4.51 -10.43 -19.50
C GLN A 213 5.06 -10.89 -20.84
N HIS A 214 5.34 -9.97 -21.78
CA HIS A 214 5.93 -10.32 -23.07
C HIS A 214 7.32 -10.98 -22.92
N ALA A 215 8.15 -10.53 -21.97
CA ALA A 215 9.43 -11.17 -21.68
C ALA A 215 9.26 -12.61 -21.16
N LYS A 216 8.35 -12.83 -20.20
CA LYS A 216 8.04 -14.18 -19.68
C LYS A 216 7.39 -15.08 -20.74
N ASP A 217 6.57 -14.51 -21.61
CA ASP A 217 5.99 -15.19 -22.76
C ASP A 217 7.04 -15.68 -23.76
N ILE A 218 8.14 -14.94 -23.93
CA ILE A 218 9.28 -15.35 -24.76
C ILE A 218 10.10 -16.44 -24.05
N GLU A 219 10.35 -16.29 -22.75
CA GLU A 219 11.06 -17.31 -21.96
C GLU A 219 10.30 -18.63 -21.93
N SER A 220 8.98 -18.58 -21.71
CA SER A 220 8.10 -19.75 -21.75
C SER A 220 7.96 -20.34 -23.16
N ALA A 221 8.04 -19.53 -24.22
CA ALA A 221 8.13 -20.03 -25.59
C ALA A 221 9.46 -20.75 -25.86
N LYS A 222 10.57 -20.26 -25.30
CA LYS A 222 11.90 -20.90 -25.39
C LYS A 222 11.99 -22.17 -24.54
N SER A 223 11.31 -22.23 -23.39
CA SER A 223 11.25 -23.41 -22.52
C SER A 223 10.23 -24.48 -22.96
N GLY A 224 9.41 -24.18 -23.97
CA GLY A 224 8.38 -25.10 -24.50
C GLY A 224 7.03 -25.06 -23.78
N ASN A 225 6.86 -24.23 -22.74
CA ASN A 225 5.63 -24.13 -21.95
C ASN A 225 4.42 -23.61 -22.74
N LYS A 226 4.60 -22.74 -23.74
CA LYS A 226 3.47 -22.29 -24.59
C LYS A 226 2.87 -23.38 -25.49
N ARG A 227 3.62 -24.46 -25.77
CA ARG A 227 3.05 -25.68 -26.40
C ARG A 227 2.07 -26.38 -25.45
N GLN A 228 2.35 -26.41 -24.14
CA GLN A 228 1.51 -27.08 -23.14
C GLN A 228 0.09 -26.50 -23.00
N GLU A 229 -0.11 -25.17 -23.10
CA GLU A 229 -1.47 -24.59 -23.00
C GLU A 229 -2.35 -24.88 -24.22
N LYS A 230 -1.77 -24.86 -25.43
CA LYS A 230 -2.47 -25.27 -26.65
C LYS A 230 -2.74 -26.78 -26.63
N ASP A 231 -1.82 -27.56 -26.07
CA ASP A 231 -1.98 -29.00 -25.82
C ASP A 231 -3.03 -29.31 -24.74
N GLU A 232 -3.27 -28.44 -23.74
CA GLU A 232 -4.33 -28.64 -22.73
C GLU A 232 -5.75 -28.62 -23.31
N LEU A 233 -6.03 -27.74 -24.27
CA LEU A 233 -7.33 -27.67 -24.96
C LEU A 233 -7.58 -28.88 -25.86
N LEU A 234 -6.49 -29.50 -26.34
CA LEU A 234 -6.45 -30.72 -27.13
C LEU A 234 -6.35 -31.99 -26.28
N LYS A 235 -6.14 -31.86 -24.96
CA LYS A 235 -6.00 -32.97 -24.04
C LYS A 235 -7.34 -33.66 -23.81
N VAL A 236 -7.40 -34.93 -24.21
CA VAL A 236 -8.54 -35.81 -23.96
C VAL A 236 -8.74 -35.98 -22.46
N ASP A 237 -10.01 -36.02 -22.03
CA ASP A 237 -10.37 -36.19 -20.62
C ASP A 237 -9.82 -37.51 -20.06
N SER A 238 -9.12 -37.48 -18.93
CA SER A 238 -8.54 -38.67 -18.29
C SER A 238 -9.59 -39.70 -17.92
N TYR A 239 -10.79 -39.25 -17.53
CA TYR A 239 -11.92 -40.11 -17.20
C TYR A 239 -12.49 -40.86 -18.41
N SER A 240 -12.18 -40.41 -19.62
CA SER A 240 -12.55 -41.15 -20.84
C SER A 240 -11.72 -42.42 -21.03
N LYS A 241 -10.54 -42.55 -20.39
CA LYS A 241 -9.54 -43.61 -20.64
C LYS A 241 -9.10 -43.72 -22.11
N LEU A 242 -9.31 -42.65 -22.90
CA LEU A 242 -8.95 -42.59 -24.32
C LEU A 242 -7.74 -41.68 -24.57
N GLU A 243 -7.02 -41.24 -23.54
CA GLU A 243 -5.89 -40.31 -23.66
C GLU A 243 -4.78 -40.79 -24.61
N ARG A 244 -4.55 -42.10 -24.69
CA ARG A 244 -3.50 -42.70 -25.52
C ARG A 244 -3.90 -42.92 -26.99
N VAL A 245 -5.20 -42.92 -27.27
CA VAL A 245 -5.77 -43.39 -28.55
C VAL A 245 -6.73 -42.40 -29.21
N GLY A 246 -7.15 -41.36 -28.48
CA GLY A 246 -8.11 -40.37 -28.92
C GLY A 246 -7.48 -39.01 -29.21
N GLU A 247 -7.97 -38.33 -30.24
CA GLU A 247 -7.69 -36.92 -30.53
C GLU A 247 -8.97 -36.09 -30.51
N ILE A 248 -8.90 -34.83 -30.06
CA ILE A 248 -10.06 -33.95 -30.06
C ILE A 248 -10.30 -33.42 -31.47
N VAL A 249 -11.56 -33.50 -31.92
CA VAL A 249 -11.95 -33.05 -33.27
C VAL A 249 -12.03 -31.53 -33.33
N LEU A 250 -11.47 -30.97 -34.41
CA LEU A 250 -11.47 -29.53 -34.71
C LEU A 250 -12.53 -29.20 -35.77
N ASP A 251 -13.07 -27.99 -35.69
CA ASP A 251 -13.95 -27.37 -36.69
C ASP A 251 -13.16 -26.73 -37.85
N GLU A 252 -13.85 -26.25 -38.88
CA GLU A 252 -13.26 -25.58 -40.07
C GLU A 252 -12.40 -24.35 -39.74
N ASN A 253 -12.60 -23.75 -38.57
CA ASN A 253 -11.84 -22.59 -38.06
C ASN A 253 -10.78 -22.97 -36.98
N ASP A 254 -10.32 -24.23 -36.95
CA ASP A 254 -9.41 -24.77 -35.93
C ASP A 254 -9.93 -24.66 -34.48
N ILE A 255 -11.26 -24.66 -34.31
CA ILE A 255 -11.90 -24.59 -32.98
C ILE A 255 -12.14 -26.02 -32.48
N PRO A 256 -11.62 -26.40 -31.30
CA PRO A 256 -11.88 -27.74 -30.75
C PRO A 256 -13.33 -27.88 -30.30
N TYR A 257 -13.96 -28.99 -30.69
CA TYR A 257 -15.24 -29.43 -30.14
C TYR A 257 -15.03 -29.96 -28.70
N ASN A 258 -14.67 -29.06 -27.80
CA ASN A 258 -14.39 -29.33 -26.39
C ASN A 258 -14.85 -28.14 -25.56
N ILE A 259 -15.89 -28.32 -24.74
CA ILE A 259 -16.45 -27.26 -23.92
C ILE A 259 -16.87 -27.77 -22.55
N VAL A 260 -16.72 -26.93 -21.53
CA VAL A 260 -17.25 -27.18 -20.19
C VAL A 260 -18.29 -26.12 -19.88
N LEU A 261 -19.46 -26.58 -19.46
CA LEU A 261 -20.58 -25.75 -19.07
C LEU A 261 -20.79 -25.84 -17.56
N MET A 262 -21.38 -24.80 -16.97
CA MET A 262 -21.74 -24.73 -15.56
C MET A 262 -23.19 -24.30 -15.41
N LYS A 263 -23.89 -24.91 -14.45
CA LYS A 263 -25.24 -24.53 -14.03
C LYS A 263 -25.26 -24.38 -12.52
N VAL A 264 -25.88 -23.30 -12.04
CA VAL A 264 -26.16 -23.12 -10.62
C VAL A 264 -27.46 -23.85 -10.27
N GLU A 265 -27.42 -24.71 -9.25
CA GLU A 265 -28.58 -25.41 -8.69
C GLU A 265 -29.04 -24.77 -7.38
N LEU A 266 -30.36 -24.71 -7.17
CA LEU A 266 -30.99 -24.03 -6.02
C LEU A 266 -31.40 -25.00 -4.91
N ASN A 267 -30.77 -26.17 -4.84
CA ASN A 267 -31.30 -27.31 -4.09
C ASN A 267 -30.89 -27.30 -2.60
N SER A 268 -29.77 -26.68 -2.24
CA SER A 268 -29.31 -26.55 -0.84
C SER A 268 -28.50 -25.27 -0.61
N TRP A 269 -28.79 -24.57 0.49
CA TRP A 269 -27.98 -23.45 0.96
C TRP A 269 -26.94 -23.95 1.96
N GLY A 270 -25.76 -24.31 1.47
CA GLY A 270 -24.60 -24.67 2.29
C GLY A 270 -23.48 -23.63 2.23
N THR A 271 -22.29 -24.01 2.71
CA THR A 271 -21.07 -23.21 2.65
C THR A 271 -20.63 -22.88 1.21
N TYR A 272 -21.02 -23.72 0.25
CA TYR A 272 -20.70 -23.61 -1.17
C TYR A 272 -21.98 -23.44 -2.00
N THR A 273 -21.88 -22.79 -3.14
CA THR A 273 -22.98 -22.75 -4.11
C THR A 273 -23.03 -24.08 -4.85
N ASP A 274 -24.15 -24.79 -4.76
CA ASP A 274 -24.37 -26.02 -5.53
C ASP A 274 -24.28 -25.71 -7.02
N THR A 275 -23.19 -26.13 -7.63
CA THR A 275 -22.89 -25.92 -9.04
C THR A 275 -22.70 -27.27 -9.69
N SER A 276 -23.38 -27.47 -10.81
CA SER A 276 -23.27 -28.66 -11.65
C SER A 276 -22.48 -28.31 -12.90
N PHE A 277 -21.50 -29.13 -13.25
CA PHE A 277 -20.79 -29.00 -14.52
C PHE A 277 -21.36 -29.95 -15.58
N TYR A 278 -21.19 -29.59 -16.84
CA TYR A 278 -21.49 -30.44 -17.98
C TYR A 278 -20.41 -30.25 -19.06
N LYS A 279 -19.53 -31.24 -19.22
CA LYS A 279 -18.50 -31.26 -20.24
C LYS A 279 -18.99 -32.01 -21.48
N LEU A 280 -18.70 -31.44 -22.64
CA LEU A 280 -19.05 -31.96 -23.95
C LEU A 280 -17.79 -31.94 -24.83
N SER A 281 -17.35 -33.09 -25.32
CA SER A 281 -16.17 -33.20 -26.18
C SER A 281 -16.38 -34.23 -27.29
N ILE A 282 -15.83 -34.01 -28.48
CA ILE A 282 -15.78 -35.02 -29.56
C ILE A 282 -14.35 -35.58 -29.63
N ILE A 283 -14.20 -36.88 -29.40
CA ILE A 283 -12.92 -37.59 -29.42
C ILE A 283 -12.92 -38.55 -30.60
N TYR A 284 -12.01 -38.37 -31.55
CA TYR A 284 -11.75 -39.30 -32.63
C TYR A 284 -10.78 -40.40 -32.16
N ASN A 285 -11.23 -41.65 -32.17
CA ASN A 285 -10.42 -42.81 -31.77
C ASN A 285 -9.69 -43.38 -32.99
N LYS A 286 -8.37 -43.23 -33.04
CA LYS A 286 -7.53 -43.66 -34.19
C LYS A 286 -7.47 -45.16 -34.39
N VAL A 287 -7.66 -45.96 -33.34
CA VAL A 287 -7.51 -47.42 -33.41
C VAL A 287 -8.76 -48.08 -33.95
N LEU A 288 -9.92 -47.57 -33.55
CA LEU A 288 -11.22 -48.11 -33.96
C LEU A 288 -11.83 -47.37 -35.15
N ASP A 289 -11.26 -46.22 -35.54
CA ASP A 289 -11.77 -45.32 -36.58
C ASP A 289 -13.23 -44.89 -36.34
N VAL A 290 -13.52 -44.47 -35.10
CA VAL A 290 -14.87 -44.08 -34.65
C VAL A 290 -14.80 -42.75 -33.92
N TYR A 291 -15.82 -41.90 -34.11
CA TYR A 291 -16.00 -40.65 -33.39
C TYR A 291 -16.80 -40.89 -32.11
N ILE A 292 -16.24 -40.53 -30.96
CA ILE A 292 -16.87 -40.72 -29.65
C ILE A 292 -17.30 -39.35 -29.12
N LEU A 293 -18.61 -39.15 -29.00
CA LEU A 293 -19.16 -38.03 -28.25
C LEU A 293 -19.02 -38.34 -26.76
N TRP A 294 -18.13 -37.61 -26.10
CA TRP A 294 -17.88 -37.70 -24.67
C TRP A 294 -18.68 -36.65 -23.93
N THR A 295 -19.53 -37.11 -23.02
CA THR A 295 -20.32 -36.26 -22.14
C THR A 295 -20.06 -36.61 -20.69
N ARG A 296 -19.82 -35.62 -19.84
CA ARG A 296 -19.56 -35.82 -18.40
C ARG A 296 -20.27 -34.75 -17.59
N TRP A 297 -21.00 -35.14 -16.55
CA TRP A 297 -21.80 -34.22 -15.74
C TRP A 297 -21.83 -34.61 -14.27
N GLY A 298 -21.93 -33.62 -13.39
CA GLY A 298 -22.01 -33.86 -11.96
C GLY A 298 -21.75 -32.59 -11.15
N PRO A 299 -21.63 -32.71 -9.82
CA PRO A 299 -21.24 -31.60 -8.97
C PRO A 299 -19.84 -31.09 -9.34
N PHE A 300 -19.65 -29.78 -9.36
CA PHE A 300 -18.35 -29.15 -9.66
C PHE A 300 -17.25 -29.64 -8.72
N GLY A 301 -16.06 -29.94 -9.25
CA GLY A 301 -14.92 -30.49 -8.48
C GLY A 301 -14.96 -31.99 -8.20
N LYS A 302 -16.02 -32.71 -8.60
CA LYS A 302 -16.12 -34.19 -8.48
C LYS A 302 -16.07 -34.87 -9.86
N GLU A 303 -15.84 -36.18 -9.87
CA GLU A 303 -15.78 -36.99 -11.10
C GLU A 303 -17.09 -36.94 -11.91
N GLY A 304 -18.24 -37.04 -11.22
CA GLY A 304 -19.56 -37.04 -11.85
C GLY A 304 -19.91 -38.37 -12.54
N GLN A 305 -20.96 -38.34 -13.37
CA GLN A 305 -21.35 -39.41 -14.30
C GLN A 305 -20.85 -39.07 -15.71
N HIS A 306 -20.63 -40.09 -16.54
CA HIS A 306 -20.16 -39.89 -17.91
C HIS A 306 -20.78 -40.89 -18.90
N GLN A 307 -20.89 -40.49 -20.16
CA GLN A 307 -21.38 -41.31 -21.25
C GLN A 307 -20.48 -41.18 -22.49
N LYS A 308 -20.27 -42.32 -23.16
CA LYS A 308 -19.57 -42.43 -24.46
C LYS A 308 -20.60 -42.85 -25.50
N THR A 309 -20.83 -42.02 -26.50
CA THR A 309 -21.73 -42.36 -27.61
C THR A 309 -20.89 -42.46 -28.89
N PRO A 310 -20.74 -43.65 -29.50
CA PRO A 310 -19.97 -43.84 -30.72
C PRO A 310 -20.78 -43.44 -31.97
N TYR A 311 -20.10 -42.84 -32.95
CA TYR A 311 -20.61 -42.43 -34.25
C TYR A 311 -19.63 -42.83 -35.35
N LEU A 312 -20.15 -43.26 -36.50
CA LEU A 312 -19.35 -43.71 -37.63
C LEU A 312 -18.79 -42.54 -38.46
N THR A 313 -19.48 -41.39 -38.44
CA THR A 313 -19.10 -40.19 -39.21
C THR A 313 -18.89 -38.98 -38.31
N LYS A 314 -18.05 -38.04 -38.76
CA LYS A 314 -17.79 -36.78 -38.04
C LYS A 314 -19.06 -35.93 -37.97
N GLU A 315 -19.82 -35.92 -39.06
CA GLU A 315 -20.99 -35.08 -39.27
C GLU A 315 -22.11 -35.46 -38.29
N GLU A 316 -22.36 -36.75 -38.08
CA GLU A 316 -23.34 -37.25 -37.10
C GLU A 316 -22.97 -36.85 -35.67
N ALA A 317 -21.69 -36.99 -35.30
CA ALA A 317 -21.19 -36.61 -33.98
C ALA A 317 -21.31 -35.10 -33.73
N VAL A 318 -21.03 -34.27 -34.74
CA VAL A 318 -21.15 -32.81 -34.67
C VAL A 318 -22.61 -32.38 -34.58
N GLN A 319 -23.52 -33.00 -35.33
CA GLN A 319 -24.95 -32.71 -35.24
C GLN A 319 -25.50 -32.96 -33.84
N GLU A 320 -25.19 -34.11 -33.25
CA GLU A 320 -25.62 -34.41 -31.88
C GLU A 320 -24.97 -33.47 -30.86
N PHE A 321 -23.68 -33.16 -31.02
CA PHE A 321 -23.00 -32.18 -30.17
C PHE A 321 -23.72 -30.82 -30.17
N LYS A 322 -24.06 -30.29 -31.37
CA LYS A 322 -24.80 -29.03 -31.51
C LYS A 322 -26.20 -29.14 -30.91
N ALA A 323 -26.88 -30.28 -31.05
CA ALA A 323 -28.19 -30.53 -30.48
C ALA A 323 -28.16 -30.53 -28.93
N ILE A 324 -27.22 -31.26 -28.31
CA ILE A 324 -27.04 -31.29 -26.86
C ILE A 324 -26.67 -29.89 -26.33
N PHE A 325 -25.74 -29.19 -27.00
CA PHE A 325 -25.37 -27.83 -26.63
C PHE A 325 -26.58 -26.89 -26.62
N LYS A 326 -27.40 -26.91 -27.68
CA LYS A 326 -28.63 -26.12 -27.77
C LYS A 326 -29.67 -26.53 -26.73
N ALA A 327 -29.82 -27.82 -26.44
CA ALA A 327 -30.72 -28.31 -25.40
C ALA A 327 -30.28 -27.88 -24.00
N LYS A 328 -28.97 -27.82 -23.71
CA LYS A 328 -28.45 -27.47 -22.37
C LYS A 328 -28.34 -25.96 -22.14
N THR A 329 -27.93 -25.19 -23.14
CA THR A 329 -27.71 -23.74 -23.02
C THR A 329 -28.85 -22.89 -23.57
N GLY A 330 -29.61 -23.40 -24.55
CA GLY A 330 -30.60 -22.63 -25.30
C GLY A 330 -29.99 -21.67 -26.34
N ASN A 331 -28.69 -21.78 -26.63
CA ASN A 331 -27.97 -21.01 -27.64
C ASN A 331 -27.55 -21.90 -28.82
N VAL A 332 -27.32 -21.30 -29.99
CA VAL A 332 -26.79 -21.99 -31.17
C VAL A 332 -25.27 -22.12 -31.02
N TRP A 333 -24.69 -23.28 -31.37
CA TRP A 333 -23.25 -23.49 -31.28
C TRP A 333 -22.49 -22.51 -32.19
N ASP A 334 -22.89 -22.31 -33.44
CA ASP A 334 -22.09 -21.51 -34.36
C ASP A 334 -21.92 -20.03 -33.92
N ASP A 335 -22.90 -19.48 -33.19
CA ASP A 335 -22.87 -18.10 -32.67
C ASP A 335 -22.37 -17.98 -31.21
N HIS A 336 -21.87 -19.07 -30.61
CA HIS A 336 -21.61 -19.15 -29.17
C HIS A 336 -20.52 -18.18 -28.64
N ARG A 337 -19.69 -17.59 -29.51
CA ARG A 337 -18.67 -16.60 -29.12
C ARG A 337 -19.12 -15.16 -29.23
N THR A 338 -20.08 -14.86 -30.11
CA THR A 338 -20.48 -13.49 -30.45
C THR A 338 -21.80 -13.08 -29.80
N SER A 339 -22.76 -14.00 -29.64
CA SER A 339 -24.11 -13.68 -29.15
C SER A 339 -24.63 -14.64 -28.07
N PHE A 340 -23.75 -15.15 -27.21
CA PHE A 340 -24.17 -16.03 -26.12
C PHE A 340 -25.02 -15.28 -25.09
N THR A 341 -26.27 -15.71 -24.90
CA THR A 341 -27.18 -15.14 -23.89
C THR A 341 -27.48 -16.16 -22.80
N ILE A 342 -27.31 -15.73 -21.54
CA ILE A 342 -27.55 -16.58 -20.38
C ILE A 342 -29.06 -16.68 -20.13
N LYS A 343 -29.60 -17.90 -20.01
CA LYS A 343 -31.03 -18.15 -19.76
C LYS A 343 -31.26 -18.74 -18.36
N PRO A 344 -32.31 -18.32 -17.62
CA PRO A 344 -32.62 -18.87 -16.30
C PRO A 344 -32.78 -20.40 -16.33
N GLY A 345 -32.12 -21.12 -15.41
CA GLY A 345 -32.19 -22.58 -15.28
C GLY A 345 -31.44 -23.40 -16.33
N ARG A 346 -30.75 -22.75 -17.28
CA ARG A 346 -29.91 -23.39 -18.32
C ARG A 346 -28.42 -23.30 -17.96
N TYR A 347 -27.60 -24.04 -18.69
CA TYR A 347 -26.15 -24.06 -18.54
C TYR A 347 -25.51 -22.82 -19.18
N GLU A 348 -24.47 -22.29 -18.54
CA GLU A 348 -23.60 -21.22 -19.00
C GLU A 348 -22.24 -21.79 -19.44
N ILE A 349 -21.55 -21.16 -20.38
CA ILE A 349 -20.19 -21.53 -20.77
C ILE A 349 -19.20 -21.12 -19.68
N ILE A 350 -18.31 -22.04 -19.29
CA ILE A 350 -17.15 -21.68 -18.47
C ILE A 350 -16.11 -21.06 -19.38
N GLN A 351 -15.98 -19.73 -19.32
CA GLN A 351 -14.79 -19.06 -19.81
C GLN A 351 -13.71 -19.24 -18.73
N LYS A 352 -12.65 -20.02 -19.03
CA LYS A 352 -11.43 -19.96 -18.21
C LYS A 352 -10.96 -18.51 -18.29
N ALA A 353 -11.02 -17.79 -17.17
CA ALA A 353 -10.34 -16.51 -17.11
C ALA A 353 -8.83 -16.80 -17.26
N GLN A 354 -8.23 -16.31 -18.35
CA GLN A 354 -6.79 -16.37 -18.57
C GLN A 354 -6.16 -15.34 -17.64
N HIS A 355 -6.03 -15.71 -16.37
CA HIS A 355 -5.31 -14.90 -15.40
C HIS A 355 -3.82 -15.24 -15.55
N PRO A 356 -2.95 -14.26 -15.86
CA PRO A 356 -1.52 -14.52 -15.93
C PRO A 356 -1.04 -14.98 -14.56
N LYS A 357 -0.57 -16.24 -14.48
CA LYS A 357 -0.09 -16.85 -13.23
C LYS A 357 1.34 -16.47 -12.90
N ASP A 358 2.05 -15.86 -13.84
CA ASP A 358 3.44 -15.50 -13.67
C ASP A 358 3.58 -14.27 -12.76
N THR A 359 4.36 -14.44 -11.70
CA THR A 359 4.70 -13.34 -10.78
C THR A 359 5.62 -12.36 -11.50
N ILE A 360 5.11 -11.17 -11.82
CA ILE A 360 5.88 -10.14 -12.56
C ILE A 360 6.72 -9.27 -11.61
N ILE A 361 6.22 -9.04 -10.40
CA ILE A 361 6.94 -8.32 -9.36
C ILE A 361 7.74 -9.36 -8.58
N GLU A 362 9.01 -9.53 -8.94
CA GLU A 362 9.99 -10.21 -8.09
C GLU A 362 10.51 -9.22 -7.05
N ASP A 363 11.22 -9.69 -6.02
CA ASP A 363 11.88 -8.86 -4.99
C ASP A 363 12.74 -7.79 -5.65
N PHE A 364 12.09 -6.67 -5.95
CA PHE A 364 12.73 -5.62 -6.69
C PHE A 364 13.67 -4.98 -5.70
N ASP A 365 14.96 -5.07 -5.98
CA ASP A 365 16.00 -4.46 -5.16
C ASP A 365 15.95 -2.93 -5.40
N PHE A 366 14.89 -2.29 -4.86
CA PHE A 366 14.64 -0.84 -4.93
C PHE A 366 15.80 0.00 -4.33
N LEU A 367 16.80 -0.67 -3.75
CA LEU A 367 17.97 -0.11 -3.07
C LEU A 367 19.21 0.01 -3.96
N LYS A 368 19.22 -0.57 -5.17
CA LYS A 368 20.31 -0.46 -6.15
C LYS A 368 19.96 0.51 -7.28
N SER A 369 19.35 1.64 -6.97
CA SER A 369 19.21 2.72 -7.95
C SER A 369 20.49 3.56 -7.95
N ASP A 370 21.11 3.71 -9.12
CA ASP A 370 22.26 4.60 -9.32
C ASP A 370 21.85 6.09 -9.34
N LYS A 371 20.55 6.39 -9.20
CA LYS A 371 20.02 7.75 -9.25
C LYS A 371 19.99 8.36 -7.85
N PRO A 372 20.57 9.57 -7.67
CA PRO A 372 20.49 10.27 -6.39
C PRO A 372 19.03 10.61 -6.09
N THR A 373 18.68 10.57 -4.80
CA THR A 373 17.35 10.96 -4.34
C THR A 373 17.38 12.33 -3.68
N GLN A 374 16.28 13.08 -3.82
CA GLN A 374 16.06 14.34 -3.13
C GLN A 374 15.33 14.17 -1.79
N LEU A 375 14.94 12.94 -1.44
CA LEU A 375 14.25 12.65 -0.18
C LEU A 375 15.22 12.74 1.00
N SER A 376 14.71 13.17 2.17
CA SER A 376 15.48 13.07 3.42
C SER A 376 15.74 11.60 3.79
N ALA A 377 16.77 11.34 4.60
CA ALA A 377 17.13 9.97 5.00
C ALA A 377 15.98 9.26 5.74
N GLU A 378 15.23 9.99 6.55
CA GLU A 378 14.08 9.50 7.31
C GLU A 378 12.94 9.10 6.38
N VAL A 379 12.57 9.98 5.43
CA VAL A 379 11.52 9.70 4.44
C VAL A 379 11.93 8.55 3.54
N LEU A 380 13.20 8.52 3.10
CA LEU A 380 13.73 7.41 2.31
C LEU A 380 13.61 6.08 3.07
N ASN A 381 13.94 6.04 4.37
CA ASN A 381 13.78 4.85 5.20
C ASN A 381 12.31 4.43 5.34
N LEU A 382 11.38 5.37 5.50
CA LEU A 382 9.96 5.05 5.46
C LEU A 382 9.57 4.40 4.13
N MET A 383 9.99 4.99 3.00
CA MET A 383 9.69 4.47 1.66
C MET A 383 10.28 3.06 1.47
N LYS A 384 11.51 2.80 1.95
CA LYS A 384 12.11 1.45 1.95
C LYS A 384 11.22 0.44 2.67
N ILE A 385 10.64 0.80 3.81
CA ILE A 385 9.78 -0.10 4.59
C ILE A 385 8.44 -0.33 3.89
N ILE A 386 7.74 0.73 3.46
CA ILE A 386 6.36 0.60 2.93
C ILE A 386 6.29 0.11 1.48
N CYS A 387 7.38 0.26 0.71
CA CYS A 387 7.51 -0.27 -0.66
C CYS A 387 8.15 -1.66 -0.73
N ASN A 388 8.53 -2.24 0.40
CA ASN A 388 9.18 -3.54 0.42
C ASN A 388 8.17 -4.64 0.01
N TYR A 389 8.54 -5.39 -1.04
CA TYR A 389 7.71 -6.44 -1.64
C TYR A 389 7.30 -7.50 -0.63
N ASP A 390 8.21 -7.81 0.27
CA ASP A 390 8.09 -8.82 1.29
C ASP A 390 6.89 -8.49 2.22
N TYR A 391 6.75 -7.25 2.71
CA TYR A 391 5.55 -6.82 3.46
C TYR A 391 4.28 -6.79 2.60
N LEU A 392 4.37 -6.32 1.35
CA LEU A 392 3.21 -6.22 0.46
C LEU A 392 2.64 -7.60 0.09
N SER A 393 3.52 -8.54 -0.26
CA SER A 393 3.18 -9.92 -0.61
C SER A 393 2.48 -10.63 0.54
N ARG A 394 2.83 -10.35 1.79
CA ARG A 394 2.20 -10.97 2.97
C ARG A 394 0.77 -10.53 3.18
N VAL A 395 0.49 -9.23 3.07
CA VAL A 395 -0.88 -8.72 3.08
C VAL A 395 -1.66 -9.32 1.92
N TYR A 396 -1.04 -9.40 0.73
CA TYR A 396 -1.63 -10.01 -0.45
C TYR A 396 -1.98 -11.50 -0.27
N THR A 397 -1.05 -12.34 0.20
CA THR A 397 -1.26 -13.78 0.41
C THR A 397 -2.38 -14.06 1.39
N ASN A 398 -2.58 -13.19 2.40
CA ASN A 398 -3.70 -13.30 3.34
C ASN A 398 -5.08 -13.13 2.67
N THR A 399 -5.16 -12.48 1.51
CA THR A 399 -6.42 -12.37 0.74
C THR A 399 -6.83 -13.70 0.10
N GLN A 400 -5.89 -14.64 -0.08
CA GLN A 400 -6.07 -15.96 -0.71
C GLN A 400 -6.51 -15.92 -2.18
N ILE A 401 -6.16 -14.85 -2.90
CA ILE A 401 -6.45 -14.70 -4.33
C ILE A 401 -5.41 -15.46 -5.16
N ASP A 402 -5.87 -16.25 -6.12
CA ASP A 402 -5.07 -17.08 -7.04
C ASP A 402 -4.63 -16.26 -8.28
N MET A 403 -4.08 -15.09 -8.02
CA MET A 403 -3.41 -14.25 -9.00
C MET A 403 -2.13 -13.75 -8.33
N PRO A 404 -1.05 -13.42 -9.05
CA PRO A 404 0.14 -12.91 -8.40
C PRO A 404 0.03 -11.39 -8.17
N LEU A 405 0.74 -10.89 -7.16
CA LEU A 405 0.78 -9.47 -6.84
C LEU A 405 1.30 -8.67 -8.05
N GLY A 406 0.64 -7.56 -8.36
CA GLY A 406 0.96 -6.72 -9.50
C GLY A 406 0.22 -7.08 -10.78
N GLN A 407 -0.42 -8.24 -10.90
CA GLN A 407 -1.23 -8.60 -12.08
C GLN A 407 -2.69 -8.15 -11.99
N ILE A 408 -3.16 -7.71 -10.82
CA ILE A 408 -4.54 -7.26 -10.63
C ILE A 408 -4.63 -5.76 -10.94
N PRO A 409 -5.36 -5.36 -12.00
CA PRO A 409 -5.61 -3.95 -12.27
C PRO A 409 -6.59 -3.36 -11.24
N GLN A 410 -6.46 -2.08 -10.93
CA GLN A 410 -7.34 -1.40 -9.98
C GLN A 410 -8.82 -1.47 -10.41
N LYS A 411 -9.10 -1.37 -11.72
CA LYS A 411 -10.43 -1.49 -12.30
C LYS A 411 -11.13 -2.82 -11.94
N CYS A 412 -10.37 -3.93 -11.92
CA CYS A 412 -10.91 -5.25 -11.54
C CYS A 412 -11.42 -5.25 -10.08
N ILE A 413 -10.68 -4.58 -9.19
CA ILE A 413 -11.05 -4.46 -7.77
C ILE A 413 -12.32 -3.62 -7.61
N GLU A 414 -12.44 -2.54 -8.39
CA GLU A 414 -13.63 -1.67 -8.38
C GLU A 414 -14.88 -2.41 -8.89
N GLU A 415 -14.76 -3.18 -9.98
CA GLU A 415 -15.83 -4.05 -10.49
C GLU A 415 -16.23 -5.11 -9.45
N ALA A 416 -15.25 -5.76 -8.81
CA ALA A 416 -15.48 -6.72 -7.75
C ALA A 416 -16.22 -6.10 -6.55
N ARG A 417 -15.86 -4.88 -6.13
CA ARG A 417 -16.59 -4.14 -5.09
C ARG A 417 -18.03 -3.83 -5.49
N GLY A 418 -18.25 -3.45 -6.74
CA GLY A 418 -19.59 -3.22 -7.29
C GLY A 418 -20.47 -4.47 -7.14
N ILE A 419 -19.95 -5.63 -7.52
CA ILE A 419 -20.65 -6.92 -7.38
C ILE A 419 -20.96 -7.22 -5.92
N LEU A 420 -20.02 -7.05 -4.98
CA LEU A 420 -20.28 -7.31 -3.57
C LEU A 420 -21.33 -6.37 -2.96
N ARG A 421 -21.36 -5.10 -3.37
CA ARG A 421 -22.42 -4.15 -2.94
C ARG A 421 -23.80 -4.58 -3.45
N GLU A 422 -23.89 -5.02 -4.70
CA GLU A 422 -25.14 -5.56 -5.25
C GLU A 422 -25.56 -6.84 -4.51
N VAL A 423 -24.62 -7.74 -4.22
CA VAL A 423 -24.88 -8.96 -3.42
C VAL A 423 -25.41 -8.60 -2.04
N LYS A 424 -24.82 -7.59 -1.37
CA LYS A 424 -25.32 -7.09 -0.07
C LYS A 424 -26.77 -6.62 -0.16
N ALA A 425 -27.12 -5.85 -1.18
CA ALA A 425 -28.49 -5.39 -1.42
C ALA A 425 -29.46 -6.54 -1.67
N LEU A 426 -29.07 -7.51 -2.51
CA LEU A 426 -29.86 -8.71 -2.81
C LEU A 426 -30.06 -9.62 -1.60
N ILE A 427 -29.06 -9.73 -0.72
CA ILE A 427 -29.18 -10.49 0.54
C ILE A 427 -30.18 -9.84 1.48
N ASN A 428 -30.17 -8.51 1.59
CA ASN A 428 -31.11 -7.78 2.45
C ASN A 428 -32.56 -7.98 1.97
N THR A 429 -32.82 -7.91 0.67
CA THR A 429 -34.16 -8.18 0.12
C THR A 429 -34.56 -9.64 0.28
N TYR A 430 -33.64 -10.58 0.05
CA TYR A 430 -33.90 -12.01 0.25
C TYR A 430 -34.28 -12.33 1.71
N ARG A 431 -33.54 -11.77 2.69
CA ARG A 431 -33.83 -11.96 4.12
C ARG A 431 -35.20 -11.39 4.52
N GLY A 432 -35.58 -10.24 3.97
CA GLY A 432 -36.92 -9.67 4.19
C GLY A 432 -38.05 -10.57 3.66
N LEU A 433 -37.84 -11.26 2.55
CA LEU A 433 -38.81 -12.16 1.93
C LEU A 433 -38.91 -13.53 2.63
N ASN A 434 -37.80 -14.04 3.17
CA ASN A 434 -37.72 -15.38 3.78
C ASN A 434 -38.43 -15.47 5.15
N ASN A 435 -38.87 -14.35 5.72
CA ASN A 435 -39.66 -14.29 6.96
C ASN A 435 -41.17 -14.52 6.74
N CYS A 436 -41.64 -14.71 5.50
CA CYS A 436 -43.06 -14.90 5.17
C CYS A 436 -43.31 -16.28 4.55
N TYR A 437 -43.34 -17.34 5.37
CA TYR A 437 -43.53 -18.74 4.94
C TYR A 437 -44.92 -19.08 4.38
N SER A 438 -45.89 -18.17 4.45
CA SER A 438 -47.31 -18.43 4.17
C SER A 438 -47.76 -18.16 2.73
N ASP A 439 -46.92 -17.56 1.86
CA ASP A 439 -47.33 -17.11 0.53
C ASP A 439 -46.49 -17.74 -0.60
N LYS A 440 -47.13 -18.54 -1.48
CA LYS A 440 -46.47 -19.25 -2.59
C LYS A 440 -45.82 -18.29 -3.60
N ALA A 441 -46.37 -17.08 -3.78
CA ALA A 441 -45.82 -16.07 -4.68
C ALA A 441 -44.48 -15.52 -4.16
N LYS A 442 -44.40 -15.23 -2.85
CA LYS A 442 -43.18 -14.75 -2.19
C LYS A 442 -42.08 -15.81 -2.13
N LEU A 443 -42.46 -17.09 -2.08
CA LEU A 443 -41.51 -18.21 -2.17
C LEU A 443 -40.90 -18.34 -3.58
N LEU A 444 -41.67 -18.07 -4.64
CA LEU A 444 -41.14 -18.05 -6.00
C LEU A 444 -40.20 -16.84 -6.19
N GLU A 445 -40.58 -15.68 -5.63
CA GLU A 445 -39.77 -14.48 -5.66
C GLU A 445 -38.45 -14.64 -4.89
N SER A 446 -38.47 -15.26 -3.71
CA SER A 446 -37.25 -15.55 -2.94
C SER A 446 -36.30 -16.47 -3.73
N LYS A 447 -36.82 -17.48 -4.45
CA LYS A 447 -36.01 -18.32 -5.35
C LYS A 447 -35.38 -17.54 -6.52
N ILE A 448 -36.02 -16.47 -7.00
CA ILE A 448 -35.43 -15.60 -8.03
C ILE A 448 -34.27 -14.78 -7.46
N TYR A 449 -34.44 -14.18 -6.28
CA TYR A 449 -33.35 -13.46 -5.60
C TYR A 449 -32.19 -14.38 -5.23
N ALA A 450 -32.49 -15.61 -4.79
CA ALA A 450 -31.52 -16.65 -4.56
C ALA A 450 -30.62 -16.91 -5.78
N PHE A 451 -31.27 -17.09 -6.95
CA PHE A 451 -30.59 -17.30 -8.21
C PHE A 451 -29.71 -16.12 -8.58
N LYS A 452 -30.20 -14.88 -8.43
CA LYS A 452 -29.41 -13.67 -8.67
C LYS A 452 -28.17 -13.59 -7.78
N ILE A 453 -28.28 -13.94 -6.49
CA ILE A 453 -27.15 -13.96 -5.55
C ILE A 453 -26.09 -14.95 -6.01
N ALA A 454 -26.50 -16.18 -6.36
CA ALA A 454 -25.56 -17.21 -6.80
C ALA A 454 -24.88 -16.86 -8.13
N GLN A 455 -25.59 -16.23 -9.07
CA GLN A 455 -25.00 -15.68 -10.29
C GLN A 455 -23.92 -14.63 -9.99
N LYS A 456 -24.17 -13.74 -9.04
CA LYS A 456 -23.19 -12.72 -8.63
C LYS A 456 -21.99 -13.35 -7.92
N CYS A 457 -22.17 -14.43 -7.17
CA CYS A 457 -21.04 -15.20 -6.59
C CYS A 457 -20.14 -15.79 -7.69
N VAL A 458 -20.73 -16.36 -8.75
CA VAL A 458 -20.00 -16.86 -9.91
C VAL A 458 -19.24 -15.74 -10.61
N ALA A 459 -19.90 -14.60 -10.86
CA ALA A 459 -19.27 -13.44 -11.50
C ALA A 459 -18.08 -12.93 -10.68
N TYR A 460 -18.21 -12.87 -9.35
CA TYR A 460 -17.13 -12.48 -8.44
C TYR A 460 -15.93 -13.45 -8.49
N SER A 461 -16.17 -14.77 -8.41
CA SER A 461 -15.11 -15.79 -8.46
C SER A 461 -14.37 -15.82 -9.81
N ARG A 462 -15.04 -15.41 -10.91
CA ARG A 462 -14.38 -15.24 -12.22
C ARG A 462 -13.41 -14.05 -12.25
N LEU A 463 -13.81 -12.93 -11.65
CA LEU A 463 -12.96 -11.74 -11.58
C LEU A 463 -11.76 -11.96 -10.66
N LEU A 464 -11.99 -12.53 -9.47
CA LEU A 464 -10.96 -12.79 -8.46
C LEU A 464 -11.01 -14.26 -8.03
N PRO A 465 -10.28 -15.14 -8.73
CA PRO A 465 -10.24 -16.55 -8.36
C PRO A 465 -9.55 -16.74 -7.01
N ARG A 466 -9.98 -17.73 -6.23
CA ARG A 466 -9.33 -18.08 -4.95
C ARG A 466 -8.59 -19.39 -5.02
N ASN A 467 -7.59 -19.51 -4.15
CA ASN A 467 -6.85 -20.75 -3.95
C ASN A 467 -7.82 -21.86 -3.52
N GLY A 468 -7.94 -22.91 -4.35
CA GLY A 468 -8.78 -24.07 -4.07
C GLY A 468 -10.19 -24.03 -4.66
N ASP A 469 -10.64 -22.92 -5.24
CA ASP A 469 -11.96 -22.83 -5.93
C ASP A 469 -12.07 -23.86 -7.06
N ALA A 470 -10.95 -24.19 -7.71
CA ALA A 470 -10.87 -25.21 -8.75
C ALA A 470 -11.26 -26.62 -8.27
N TYR A 471 -11.16 -26.91 -6.96
CA TYR A 471 -11.35 -28.24 -6.38
C TYR A 471 -12.56 -28.33 -5.43
N GLN A 472 -12.98 -27.24 -4.79
CA GLN A 472 -14.00 -27.26 -3.72
C GLN A 472 -15.34 -26.61 -4.12
N GLY A 473 -15.45 -26.07 -5.33
CA GLY A 473 -16.65 -25.38 -5.81
C GLY A 473 -16.71 -23.92 -5.34
N ILE A 474 -17.59 -23.13 -5.96
CA ILE A 474 -17.64 -21.68 -5.73
C ILE A 474 -18.19 -21.40 -4.33
N ARG A 475 -17.46 -20.61 -3.55
CA ARG A 475 -17.84 -20.26 -2.18
C ARG A 475 -19.11 -19.41 -2.16
N SER A 476 -20.05 -19.76 -1.29
CA SER A 476 -21.29 -18.99 -1.13
C SER A 476 -21.05 -17.71 -0.34
N LEU A 477 -21.43 -16.56 -0.92
CA LEU A 477 -21.43 -15.27 -0.23
C LEU A 477 -22.67 -15.09 0.68
N TYR A 478 -23.65 -15.99 0.56
CA TYR A 478 -24.97 -15.85 1.17
C TYR A 478 -25.01 -16.18 2.67
N GLY A 479 -24.33 -17.23 3.14
CA GLY A 479 -24.48 -17.91 4.46
C GLY A 479 -24.76 -17.06 5.72
N ASN A 480 -23.91 -17.09 6.74
CA ASN A 480 -24.11 -16.26 7.95
C ASN A 480 -23.77 -14.76 7.73
N GLY A 481 -23.57 -14.34 6.48
CA GLY A 481 -23.05 -13.01 6.13
C GLY A 481 -21.58 -12.77 6.48
N GLU A 482 -20.92 -13.69 7.18
CA GLU A 482 -19.48 -13.62 7.50
C GLU A 482 -18.61 -13.70 6.25
N ASN A 483 -18.97 -14.54 5.27
CA ASN A 483 -18.22 -14.67 4.03
C ASN A 483 -18.21 -13.35 3.25
N LEU A 484 -19.36 -12.73 2.99
CA LEU A 484 -19.45 -11.44 2.29
C LEU A 484 -18.62 -10.35 2.99
N LYS A 485 -18.68 -10.31 4.32
CA LYS A 485 -17.94 -9.37 5.15
C LYS A 485 -16.42 -9.56 5.01
N LYS A 486 -15.96 -10.82 5.09
CA LYS A 486 -14.56 -11.19 4.86
C LYS A 486 -14.09 -10.82 3.45
N GLU A 487 -14.92 -11.06 2.43
CA GLU A 487 -14.60 -10.67 1.05
C GLU A 487 -14.44 -9.16 0.89
N LEU A 488 -15.34 -8.38 1.50
CA LEU A 488 -15.26 -6.93 1.47
C LEU A 488 -13.98 -6.40 2.15
N SER A 489 -13.61 -6.96 3.31
CA SER A 489 -12.35 -6.66 4.01
C SER A 489 -11.13 -7.02 3.14
N ASN A 490 -11.12 -8.21 2.53
CA ASN A 490 -10.05 -8.61 1.61
C ASN A 490 -9.90 -7.66 0.42
N LEU A 491 -10.99 -7.10 -0.12
CA LEU A 491 -10.93 -6.12 -1.22
C LEU A 491 -10.33 -4.77 -0.81
N GLU A 492 -10.31 -4.44 0.48
CA GLU A 492 -9.69 -3.21 0.98
C GLU A 492 -8.19 -3.38 1.15
N ASP A 493 -7.78 -4.45 1.81
CA ASP A 493 -6.37 -4.85 1.88
C ASP A 493 -5.80 -4.98 0.47
N LEU A 494 -6.55 -5.60 -0.45
CA LEU A 494 -6.20 -5.67 -1.86
C LEU A 494 -6.11 -4.29 -2.52
N SER A 495 -6.95 -3.33 -2.14
CA SER A 495 -6.87 -1.95 -2.65
C SER A 495 -5.55 -1.29 -2.32
N TYR A 496 -5.13 -1.41 -1.05
CA TYR A 496 -3.93 -0.74 -0.56
C TYR A 496 -2.70 -1.35 -1.20
N VAL A 497 -2.66 -2.68 -1.25
CA VAL A 497 -1.54 -3.44 -1.79
C VAL A 497 -1.48 -3.38 -3.32
N SER A 498 -2.62 -3.39 -4.02
CA SER A 498 -2.67 -3.22 -5.48
C SER A 498 -2.22 -1.84 -5.90
N PHE A 499 -2.64 -0.78 -5.19
CA PHE A 499 -2.11 0.56 -5.43
C PHE A 499 -0.59 0.60 -5.27
N ALA A 500 -0.07 0.04 -4.17
CA ALA A 500 1.38 -0.05 -3.96
C ALA A 500 2.06 -0.79 -5.13
N ALA A 501 1.55 -1.95 -5.52
CA ALA A 501 2.09 -2.73 -6.64
C ALA A 501 2.06 -1.97 -7.98
N ASN A 502 1.00 -1.21 -8.29
CA ASN A 502 0.95 -0.34 -9.47
C ASN A 502 2.06 0.70 -9.43
N VAL A 503 2.24 1.35 -8.28
CA VAL A 503 3.29 2.37 -8.11
C VAL A 503 4.68 1.75 -8.28
N LEU A 504 4.92 0.54 -7.76
CA LEU A 504 6.20 -0.14 -7.94
C LEU A 504 6.48 -0.48 -9.41
N LEU A 505 5.47 -0.93 -10.16
CA LEU A 505 5.58 -1.19 -11.59
C LEU A 505 5.84 0.09 -12.39
N ALA A 506 5.12 1.17 -12.09
CA ALA A 506 5.37 2.47 -12.72
C ALA A 506 6.75 3.04 -12.35
N ALA A 507 7.20 2.87 -11.11
CA ALA A 507 8.54 3.26 -10.67
C ALA A 507 9.63 2.46 -11.39
N LYS A 508 9.39 1.17 -11.65
CA LYS A 508 10.26 0.32 -12.47
C LYS A 508 10.34 0.83 -13.91
N HIS A 509 9.21 1.26 -14.48
CA HIS A 509 9.20 1.85 -15.82
C HIS A 509 10.13 3.06 -15.94
N HIS A 510 10.14 3.92 -14.91
CA HIS A 510 10.92 5.15 -14.85
C HIS A 510 12.26 5.03 -14.09
N CYS A 511 12.72 3.82 -13.78
CA CYS A 511 13.92 3.62 -12.96
C CYS A 511 15.22 4.19 -13.57
N SER A 512 15.23 4.41 -14.90
CA SER A 512 16.33 5.03 -15.62
C SER A 512 16.35 6.57 -15.52
N GLU A 513 15.24 7.18 -15.12
CA GLU A 513 15.04 8.63 -15.06
C GLU A 513 15.07 9.16 -13.62
N ILE A 514 14.41 8.46 -12.70
CA ILE A 514 14.22 8.88 -11.32
C ILE A 514 14.44 7.71 -10.36
N ASN A 515 14.88 8.02 -9.15
CA ASN A 515 14.96 7.03 -8.08
C ASN A 515 13.56 6.40 -7.82
N PRO A 516 13.41 5.06 -7.83
CA PRO A 516 12.11 4.41 -7.69
C PRO A 516 11.35 4.76 -6.40
N LEU A 517 12.07 4.95 -5.28
CA LEU A 517 11.45 5.32 -4.00
C LEU A 517 10.98 6.78 -3.99
N GLU A 518 11.70 7.64 -4.73
CA GLU A 518 11.28 9.03 -4.95
C GLU A 518 10.04 9.11 -5.85
N TYR A 519 10.01 8.33 -6.94
CA TYR A 519 8.80 8.18 -7.76
C TYR A 519 7.63 7.74 -6.89
N ALA A 520 7.82 6.70 -6.07
CA ALA A 520 6.79 6.19 -5.19
C ALA A 520 6.29 7.25 -4.20
N PHE A 521 7.18 8.03 -3.59
CA PHE A 521 6.81 9.11 -2.67
C PHE A 521 5.96 10.18 -3.37
N ARG A 522 6.35 10.58 -4.59
CA ARG A 522 5.62 11.56 -5.41
C ARG A 522 4.19 11.14 -5.73
N THR A 523 3.88 9.84 -5.74
CA THR A 523 2.50 9.37 -5.98
C THR A 523 1.56 9.58 -4.78
N LEU A 524 2.09 9.73 -3.56
CA LEU A 524 1.29 9.75 -2.33
C LEU A 524 0.44 11.02 -2.19
N ASN A 525 0.85 12.14 -2.80
CA ASN A 525 0.25 13.46 -2.58
C ASN A 525 0.18 13.83 -1.09
N CYS A 526 1.24 13.52 -0.34
CA CYS A 526 1.30 13.63 1.10
C CYS A 526 2.61 14.30 1.51
N THR A 527 2.53 15.29 2.40
CA THR A 527 3.70 15.92 3.00
C THR A 527 4.09 15.15 4.24
N LEU A 528 5.33 14.64 4.27
CA LEU A 528 5.92 13.99 5.43
C LEU A 528 7.10 14.81 5.91
N ARG A 529 6.93 15.41 7.08
CA ARG A 529 7.94 16.28 7.69
C ARG A 529 8.55 15.55 8.89
N PRO A 530 9.82 15.11 8.82
CA PRO A 530 10.49 14.47 9.95
C PRO A 530 10.54 15.43 11.14
N LEU A 531 10.17 14.93 12.32
CA LEU A 531 10.31 15.63 13.59
C LEU A 531 11.53 15.07 14.31
N SER A 532 12.45 15.95 14.70
CA SER A 532 13.66 15.59 15.43
C SER A 532 13.68 16.21 16.82
N LEU A 533 14.46 15.61 17.73
CA LEU A 533 14.71 16.15 19.07
C LEU A 533 15.38 17.54 19.02
N ASP A 534 16.17 17.80 17.98
CA ASP A 534 16.94 19.03 17.84
C ASP A 534 16.10 20.21 17.32
N THR A 535 15.12 19.92 16.47
CA THR A 535 14.32 20.95 15.80
C THR A 535 12.98 21.22 16.49
N GLU A 536 12.34 20.19 17.06
CA GLU A 536 10.93 20.22 17.50
C GLU A 536 10.70 19.39 18.77
N LEU A 537 11.55 19.64 19.76
CA LEU A 537 11.58 18.92 21.03
C LEU A 537 10.20 18.75 21.69
N GLN A 538 9.38 19.79 21.72
CA GLN A 538 8.09 19.77 22.43
C GLN A 538 7.07 18.79 21.83
N GLU A 539 6.90 18.79 20.50
CA GLU A 539 5.97 17.85 19.84
C GLU A 539 6.49 16.42 19.90
N TYR A 540 7.79 16.25 19.67
CA TYR A 540 8.45 14.94 19.76
C TYR A 540 8.30 14.33 21.16
N ASP A 541 8.60 15.12 22.20
CA ASP A 541 8.50 14.66 23.59
C ASP A 541 7.06 14.37 23.98
N MET A 542 6.10 15.20 23.58
CA MET A 542 4.68 14.95 23.83
C MET A 542 4.25 13.57 23.30
N ILE A 543 4.60 13.25 22.05
CA ILE A 543 4.22 11.98 21.39
C ILE A 543 4.94 10.80 22.03
N ASN A 544 6.23 10.94 22.32
CA ASN A 544 7.03 9.90 22.98
C ASN A 544 6.52 9.61 24.40
N HIS A 545 6.14 10.64 25.16
CA HIS A 545 5.52 10.49 26.48
C HIS A 545 4.11 9.90 26.40
N TYR A 546 3.32 10.26 25.39
CA TYR A 546 1.99 9.69 25.22
C TYR A 546 2.05 8.18 24.94
N MET A 547 2.99 7.77 24.07
CA MET A 547 3.29 6.36 23.80
C MET A 547 3.69 5.60 25.08
N LYS A 548 4.68 6.13 25.81
CA LYS A 548 5.22 5.48 27.03
C LYS A 548 4.23 5.44 28.19
N SER A 549 3.40 6.48 28.34
CA SER A 549 2.43 6.54 29.44
C SER A 549 1.28 5.54 29.25
N THR A 550 0.92 5.19 28.01
CA THR A 550 -0.18 4.26 27.70
C THR A 550 0.27 2.86 27.31
N CYS A 551 1.55 2.53 27.49
CA CYS A 551 2.10 1.20 27.25
C CYS A 551 3.29 0.89 28.15
N LYS A 552 3.28 -0.31 28.78
CA LYS A 552 4.40 -0.77 29.62
C LYS A 552 5.58 -1.32 28.82
N GLU A 553 5.36 -1.73 27.59
CA GLU A 553 6.41 -2.28 26.73
C GLU A 553 7.30 -1.17 26.17
N GLU A 554 8.60 -1.41 26.14
CA GLU A 554 9.56 -0.40 25.68
C GLU A 554 9.82 -0.55 24.17
N TYR A 555 9.40 0.48 23.42
CA TYR A 555 9.71 0.65 22.00
C TYR A 555 10.68 1.82 21.81
N ASN A 556 11.60 1.66 20.86
CA ASN A 556 12.40 2.75 20.36
C ASN A 556 11.63 3.43 19.22
N LEU A 557 11.41 4.74 19.34
CA LEU A 557 10.91 5.57 18.26
C LEU A 557 12.08 5.79 17.28
N VAL A 558 11.97 5.21 16.09
CA VAL A 558 13.02 5.25 15.06
C VAL A 558 12.88 6.52 14.24
N HIS A 559 11.68 6.79 13.74
CA HIS A 559 11.34 8.00 12.99
C HIS A 559 9.96 8.48 13.39
N LEU A 560 9.79 9.79 13.46
CA LEU A 560 8.52 10.47 13.71
C LEU A 560 8.28 11.48 12.61
N PHE A 561 7.08 11.48 12.03
CA PHE A 561 6.71 12.41 10.98
C PHE A 561 5.42 13.15 11.36
N ALA A 562 5.41 14.47 11.15
CA ALA A 562 4.17 15.19 10.94
C ALA A 562 3.66 14.89 9.53
N VAL A 563 2.39 14.53 9.44
CA VAL A 563 1.72 14.11 8.21
C VAL A 563 0.74 15.21 7.81
N ASN A 564 0.80 15.66 6.54
CA ASN A 564 -0.27 16.46 5.97
C ASN A 564 -0.73 15.88 4.63
N ARG A 565 -2.02 15.57 4.55
CA ARG A 565 -2.70 15.13 3.32
C ARG A 565 -3.65 16.23 2.89
N ALA A 566 -3.40 16.86 1.73
CA ALA A 566 -4.16 18.04 1.29
C ALA A 566 -5.68 17.80 1.23
N ASP A 567 -6.10 16.67 0.64
CA ASP A 567 -7.53 16.32 0.54
C ASP A 567 -8.17 16.08 1.92
N GLU A 568 -7.37 15.57 2.87
CA GLU A 568 -7.83 15.30 4.23
C GLU A 568 -7.99 16.56 5.06
N GLU A 569 -7.09 17.53 4.86
CA GLU A 569 -7.21 18.85 5.48
C GLU A 569 -8.49 19.56 5.02
N ILE A 570 -8.84 19.46 3.73
CA ILE A 570 -10.06 20.06 3.17
C ILE A 570 -11.32 19.38 3.75
N ARG A 571 -11.40 18.05 3.74
CA ARG A 571 -12.60 17.32 4.19
C ARG A 571 -12.78 17.34 5.71
N PHE A 572 -11.70 17.46 6.48
CA PHE A 572 -11.75 17.54 7.95
C PHE A 572 -12.14 18.94 8.45
N ARG A 573 -11.93 19.98 7.63
CA ARG A 573 -12.17 21.39 7.99
C ARG A 573 -13.53 21.69 8.64
N PRO A 574 -14.66 21.11 8.21
CA PRO A 574 -15.96 21.30 8.85
C PRO A 574 -16.04 20.79 10.30
N PHE A 575 -15.10 19.95 10.73
CA PHE A 575 -15.07 19.35 12.06
C PHE A 575 -14.02 19.98 12.98
N GLU A 576 -13.20 20.93 12.50
CA GLU A 576 -12.10 21.53 13.25
C GLU A 576 -12.55 22.33 14.49
N ASN A 577 -13.81 22.72 14.59
CA ASN A 577 -14.36 23.43 15.74
C ASN A 577 -15.25 22.57 16.65
N GLU A 578 -15.44 21.28 16.34
CA GLU A 578 -16.20 20.39 17.23
C GLU A 578 -15.48 20.25 18.59
N LEU A 579 -16.21 20.20 19.70
CA LEU A 579 -15.60 20.19 21.04
C LEU A 579 -14.98 18.83 21.42
N ASP A 580 -15.55 17.70 20.98
CA ASP A 580 -15.05 16.36 21.34
C ASP A 580 -14.10 15.79 20.28
N ARG A 581 -12.95 16.47 20.09
CA ARG A 581 -11.86 15.97 19.26
C ARG A 581 -10.79 15.33 20.13
N LYS A 582 -10.30 14.17 19.70
CA LYS A 582 -9.24 13.44 20.40
C LYS A 582 -8.10 13.06 19.45
N LEU A 583 -6.88 13.08 19.98
CA LEU A 583 -5.73 12.49 19.31
C LEU A 583 -5.64 11.01 19.72
N LEU A 584 -5.93 10.11 18.78
CA LEU A 584 -6.07 8.68 19.06
C LEU A 584 -5.12 7.82 18.21
N TRP A 585 -4.73 6.68 18.75
CA TRP A 585 -3.84 5.71 18.12
C TRP A 585 -4.58 4.84 17.10
N HIS A 586 -3.97 4.65 15.94
CA HIS A 586 -4.36 3.63 14.95
C HIS A 586 -3.15 2.80 14.55
N GLY A 587 -3.29 1.47 14.56
CA GLY A 587 -2.25 0.54 14.13
C GLY A 587 -2.72 -0.25 12.92
N SER A 588 -1.81 -0.53 11.99
CA SER A 588 -2.08 -1.32 10.80
C SER A 588 -0.82 -2.09 10.38
N ARG A 589 -0.97 -3.08 9.50
CA ARG A 589 0.17 -3.81 8.92
C ARG A 589 0.99 -2.90 8.01
N ILE A 590 2.28 -3.18 7.90
CA ILE A 590 3.21 -2.31 7.15
C ILE A 590 2.79 -2.19 5.68
N GLY A 591 2.41 -3.31 5.06
CA GLY A 591 1.98 -3.34 3.65
C GLY A 591 0.76 -2.46 3.32
N ASN A 592 -0.01 -2.01 4.32
CA ASN A 592 -1.16 -1.13 4.12
C ASN A 592 -0.78 0.36 4.06
N PHE A 593 0.39 0.76 4.57
CA PHE A 593 0.71 2.18 4.79
C PHE A 593 0.87 2.99 3.51
N MET A 594 1.35 2.39 2.42
CA MET A 594 1.41 3.10 1.14
C MET A 594 0.01 3.47 0.63
N GLY A 595 -0.95 2.55 0.78
CA GLY A 595 -2.36 2.79 0.48
C GLY A 595 -3.00 3.81 1.43
N ILE A 596 -2.75 3.70 2.74
CA ILE A 596 -3.28 4.64 3.75
C ILE A 596 -2.74 6.06 3.53
N LEU A 597 -1.44 6.20 3.26
CA LEU A 597 -0.81 7.49 2.98
C LEU A 597 -1.24 8.11 1.65
N LYS A 598 -1.85 7.34 0.74
CA LYS A 598 -2.49 7.85 -0.47
C LYS A 598 -3.97 8.15 -0.31
N GLN A 599 -4.73 7.21 0.24
CA GLN A 599 -6.20 7.19 0.19
C GLN A 599 -6.87 7.60 1.50
N GLY A 600 -6.11 7.71 2.60
CA GLY A 600 -6.64 7.93 3.95
C GLY A 600 -7.02 6.61 4.62
N LEU A 601 -7.49 6.68 5.86
CA LEU A 601 -8.07 5.54 6.57
C LEU A 601 -9.50 5.30 6.06
N ARG A 602 -9.80 4.05 5.69
CA ARG A 602 -11.13 3.62 5.24
C ARG A 602 -11.83 2.77 6.27
N ALA A 603 -13.15 2.89 6.33
CA ALA A 603 -13.97 2.07 7.22
C ALA A 603 -13.98 0.63 6.73
N SER A 604 -13.36 -0.29 7.47
CA SER A 604 -13.31 -1.67 7.04
C SER A 604 -14.62 -2.41 7.31
N PRO A 605 -15.26 -3.04 6.30
CA PRO A 605 -16.39 -3.93 6.49
C PRO A 605 -15.98 -5.05 7.43
N ARG A 606 -16.79 -5.24 8.47
CA ARG A 606 -16.60 -6.18 9.58
C ARG A 606 -15.66 -7.33 9.24
N THR A 607 -14.68 -7.56 10.10
CA THR A 607 -13.77 -8.71 10.20
C THR A 607 -12.32 -8.41 9.78
N SER A 608 -11.52 -7.99 10.74
CA SER A 608 -10.40 -8.88 11.06
C SER A 608 -10.99 -10.08 11.81
N SER A 609 -10.56 -11.30 11.50
CA SER A 609 -10.91 -12.55 12.20
C SER A 609 -10.43 -12.60 13.66
N SER A 610 -10.06 -11.46 14.22
CA SER A 610 -9.68 -11.22 15.61
C SER A 610 -10.69 -10.24 16.20
N ASN A 611 -11.60 -10.70 17.08
CA ASN A 611 -12.34 -9.98 18.15
C ASN A 611 -12.55 -8.44 18.10
N GLY A 612 -12.53 -7.77 16.94
CA GLY A 612 -12.13 -6.36 16.84
C GLY A 612 -13.00 -5.51 15.93
N ALA A 613 -14.17 -6.00 15.53
CA ALA A 613 -15.20 -5.21 14.85
C ALA A 613 -16.49 -5.18 15.69
N LEU A 614 -16.33 -4.97 17.00
CA LEU A 614 -17.43 -4.99 17.98
C LEU A 614 -18.35 -3.77 17.83
N LEU A 615 -17.88 -2.71 17.19
CA LEU A 615 -18.56 -1.43 17.01
C LEU A 615 -19.00 -1.19 15.55
N GLY A 616 -19.30 -2.23 14.77
CA GLY A 616 -19.80 -2.04 13.40
C GLY A 616 -18.73 -1.76 12.33
N ASN A 617 -19.13 -1.18 11.19
CA ASN A 617 -18.25 -0.93 10.04
C ASN A 617 -17.70 0.50 10.09
N GLY A 618 -16.72 0.75 10.94
CA GLY A 618 -16.12 2.07 11.11
C GLY A 618 -14.59 2.02 11.00
N ILE A 619 -13.97 3.19 11.08
CA ILE A 619 -12.54 3.34 11.33
C ILE A 619 -12.33 3.27 12.84
N TYR A 620 -11.46 2.37 13.27
CA TYR A 620 -11.22 2.07 14.67
C TYR A 620 -9.97 2.78 15.21
N PHE A 621 -10.12 3.34 16.41
CA PHE A 621 -9.07 4.02 17.15
C PHE A 621 -9.06 3.57 18.60
N ALA A 622 -7.94 3.79 19.29
CA ALA A 622 -7.83 3.62 20.73
C ALA A 622 -7.11 4.79 21.36
N ASP A 623 -7.48 5.12 22.60
CA ASP A 623 -6.77 6.09 23.44
C ASP A 623 -5.51 5.50 24.09
N THR A 624 -5.29 4.19 23.94
CA THR A 624 -4.14 3.47 24.49
C THR A 624 -3.26 2.91 23.39
N PHE A 625 -1.96 3.22 23.45
CA PHE A 625 -0.98 2.73 22.49
C PHE A 625 -0.95 1.20 22.43
N LYS A 626 -1.01 0.52 23.60
CA LYS A 626 -0.96 -0.95 23.69
C LYS A 626 -2.07 -1.65 22.90
N LYS A 627 -3.27 -1.08 22.82
CA LYS A 627 -4.40 -1.65 22.09
C LYS A 627 -4.16 -1.59 20.58
N SER A 628 -3.83 -0.40 20.05
CA SER A 628 -3.58 -0.20 18.63
C SER A 628 -2.32 -0.91 18.14
N LEU A 629 -1.30 -1.05 19.00
CA LEU A 629 -0.07 -1.80 18.72
C LEU A 629 -0.32 -3.26 18.30
N GLY A 630 -1.38 -3.90 18.81
CA GLY A 630 -1.75 -5.27 18.43
C GLY A 630 -2.11 -5.44 16.95
N TYR A 631 -2.53 -4.37 16.28
CA TYR A 631 -2.87 -4.34 14.86
C TYR A 631 -1.67 -4.01 13.95
N SER A 632 -0.54 -3.60 14.54
CA SER A 632 0.72 -3.32 13.84
C SER A 632 1.69 -4.51 13.77
N ASN A 633 1.27 -5.67 14.29
CA ASN A 633 2.06 -6.90 14.22
C ASN A 633 2.20 -7.37 12.76
N ASP A 634 3.44 -7.64 12.35
CA ASP A 634 3.76 -8.11 11.01
C ASP A 634 4.92 -9.12 11.05
N THR A 635 5.20 -9.75 9.91
CA THR A 635 6.31 -10.70 9.73
C THR A 635 7.23 -10.24 8.60
N TYR A 636 8.53 -10.46 8.76
CA TYR A 636 9.54 -10.20 7.75
C TYR A 636 10.39 -11.47 7.54
N GLY A 637 10.47 -11.94 6.29
CA GLY A 637 10.97 -13.28 5.97
C GLY A 637 10.26 -14.36 6.77
N GLN A 638 11.03 -15.13 7.56
CA GLN A 638 10.51 -16.19 8.45
C GLN A 638 10.36 -15.77 9.92
N SER A 639 10.56 -14.49 10.24
CA SER A 639 10.58 -13.98 11.61
C SER A 639 9.55 -12.86 11.83
N SER A 640 9.31 -12.49 13.10
CA SER A 640 8.55 -11.28 13.41
C SER A 640 9.24 -10.04 12.85
N SER A 641 8.46 -9.12 12.30
CA SER A 641 8.99 -7.86 11.77
C SER A 641 9.73 -7.09 12.87
N PRO A 642 10.95 -6.60 12.61
CA PRO A 642 11.66 -5.75 13.57
C PRO A 642 11.03 -4.36 13.70
N PHE A 643 10.26 -3.93 12.69
CA PHE A 643 9.63 -2.62 12.65
C PHE A 643 8.12 -2.71 12.76
N ARG A 644 7.52 -1.66 13.31
CA ARG A 644 6.07 -1.45 13.36
C ARG A 644 5.78 -0.01 12.96
N ILE A 645 4.66 0.22 12.30
CA ILE A 645 4.22 1.58 11.98
C ILE A 645 2.89 1.84 12.70
N MET A 646 2.80 3.02 13.30
CA MET A 646 1.63 3.50 14.05
C MET A 646 1.25 4.89 13.57
N LEU A 647 -0.04 5.22 13.65
CA LEU A 647 -0.57 6.54 13.39
C LEU A 647 -1.14 7.17 14.66
N LEU A 648 -1.04 8.48 14.74
CA LEU A 648 -1.86 9.32 15.60
C LEU A 648 -2.77 10.18 14.72
N CYS A 649 -4.06 10.05 14.94
CA CYS A 649 -5.08 10.75 14.17
C CYS A 649 -5.86 11.68 15.08
N GLU A 650 -6.11 12.90 14.61
CA GLU A 650 -7.14 13.76 15.17
C GLU A 650 -8.49 13.26 14.69
N VAL A 651 -9.34 12.89 15.64
CA VAL A 651 -10.63 12.26 15.38
C VAL A 651 -11.73 13.10 16.01
N ALA A 652 -12.64 13.58 15.17
CA ALA A 652 -13.82 14.33 15.59
C ALA A 652 -14.95 13.37 15.95
N LEU A 653 -15.10 13.10 17.26
CA LEU A 653 -16.03 12.09 17.75
C LEU A 653 -17.50 12.53 17.70
N GLY A 654 -17.74 13.83 17.52
CA GLY A 654 -19.07 14.42 17.44
C GLY A 654 -19.83 14.47 18.76
N SER A 655 -20.94 15.20 18.75
CA SER A 655 -21.84 15.31 19.90
C SER A 655 -22.73 14.08 20.08
N ASN A 656 -23.03 13.37 18.99
CA ASN A 656 -23.89 12.18 19.01
C ASN A 656 -23.04 10.90 19.11
N GLN A 657 -22.29 10.74 20.22
CA GLN A 657 -21.49 9.55 20.47
C GLN A 657 -22.33 8.44 21.14
N GLY A 658 -22.48 7.32 20.46
CA GLY A 658 -23.11 6.12 21.01
C GLY A 658 -22.19 5.37 21.98
N LYS A 659 -22.76 4.59 22.90
CA LYS A 659 -22.00 3.71 23.81
C LYS A 659 -22.31 2.26 23.48
N MET A 660 -21.28 1.41 23.32
CA MET A 660 -21.44 0.01 22.89
C MET A 660 -22.50 -0.77 23.68
N LYS A 661 -22.58 -0.57 25.00
CA LYS A 661 -23.53 -1.27 25.88
C LYS A 661 -24.96 -0.73 25.85
N GLN A 662 -25.16 0.48 25.31
CA GLN A 662 -26.44 1.19 25.32
C GLN A 662 -27.04 1.32 23.92
N THR A 663 -26.19 1.30 22.90
CA THR A 663 -26.60 1.47 21.51
C THR A 663 -26.74 0.09 20.83
N PRO A 664 -27.89 -0.23 20.23
CA PRO A 664 -28.05 -1.40 19.37
C PRO A 664 -27.06 -1.40 18.21
N SER A 665 -26.54 -2.57 17.83
CA SER A 665 -25.48 -2.66 16.82
C SER A 665 -25.90 -2.25 15.41
N GLU A 666 -27.22 -2.21 15.17
CA GLU A 666 -27.89 -1.76 13.95
C GLU A 666 -27.90 -0.23 13.84
N GLU A 667 -27.79 0.48 14.96
CA GLU A 667 -27.88 1.94 15.05
C GLU A 667 -26.50 2.62 15.13
N TYR A 668 -25.43 1.83 15.19
CA TYR A 668 -24.05 2.33 15.24
C TYR A 668 -23.74 3.34 14.12
N GLU A 669 -24.10 3.02 12.88
CA GLU A 669 -23.86 3.89 11.72
C GLU A 669 -24.73 5.18 11.72
N MET A 670 -25.70 5.31 12.64
CA MET A 670 -26.51 6.52 12.82
C MET A 670 -25.87 7.53 13.79
N HIS A 671 -24.79 7.15 14.46
CA HIS A 671 -24.06 7.99 15.41
C HIS A 671 -22.82 8.61 14.74
N ASP A 672 -22.35 9.74 15.26
CA ASP A 672 -21.10 10.35 14.78
C ASP A 672 -19.90 9.44 15.06
N SER A 673 -19.91 8.83 16.25
CA SER A 673 -18.97 7.80 16.68
C SER A 673 -19.63 6.86 17.68
N VAL A 674 -19.03 5.69 17.92
CA VAL A 674 -19.40 4.81 19.03
C VAL A 674 -18.17 4.52 19.87
N LYS A 675 -18.33 4.61 21.19
CA LYS A 675 -17.31 4.27 22.18
C LYS A 675 -17.60 2.90 22.81
N GLY A 676 -16.64 2.00 22.72
CA GLY A 676 -16.53 0.81 23.56
C GLY A 676 -15.72 1.12 24.80
N GLU A 677 -16.33 1.06 25.98
CA GLU A 677 -15.63 1.32 27.25
C GLU A 677 -14.86 0.08 27.70
N GLY A 678 -13.55 0.25 27.93
CA GLY A 678 -12.65 -0.80 28.41
C GLY A 678 -12.42 -0.78 29.91
N ALA A 679 -11.95 -1.92 30.42
CA ALA A 679 -11.56 -2.12 31.82
C ALA A 679 -10.34 -1.29 32.24
N ASN A 680 -9.44 -0.97 31.32
CA ASN A 680 -8.29 -0.10 31.56
C ASN A 680 -8.37 1.12 30.64
N ILE A 681 -8.28 2.31 31.23
CA ILE A 681 -8.36 3.60 30.51
C ILE A 681 -7.18 4.48 30.90
N PRO A 682 -6.68 5.37 30.02
CA PRO A 682 -5.78 6.44 30.46
C PRO A 682 -6.46 7.28 31.54
N ASP A 683 -5.72 7.71 32.56
CA ASP A 683 -6.27 8.55 33.64
C ASP A 683 -6.84 9.85 33.05
N PRO A 684 -8.18 10.07 33.13
CA PRO A 684 -8.79 11.28 32.59
C PRO A 684 -8.24 12.57 33.21
N SER A 685 -7.69 12.52 34.41
CA SER A 685 -7.09 13.65 35.12
C SER A 685 -5.80 14.15 34.47
N ASN A 686 -5.13 13.29 33.69
CA ASN A 686 -3.88 13.61 32.99
C ASN A 686 -4.12 14.04 31.54
N ALA A 687 -5.37 14.15 31.10
CA ALA A 687 -5.68 14.59 29.74
C ALA A 687 -5.14 16.00 29.49
N LEU A 688 -4.34 16.15 28.44
CA LEU A 688 -3.86 17.44 27.97
C LEU A 688 -4.66 17.91 26.77
N TYR A 689 -4.68 19.22 26.53
CA TYR A 689 -5.35 19.82 25.38
C TYR A 689 -4.33 20.64 24.60
N ASP A 690 -4.32 20.49 23.28
CA ASP A 690 -3.48 21.33 22.43
C ASP A 690 -4.09 22.73 22.23
N SER A 691 -3.39 23.61 21.50
CA SER A 691 -3.83 24.98 21.23
C SER A 691 -5.17 25.07 20.50
N ASN A 692 -5.59 23.99 19.84
CA ASN A 692 -6.82 23.92 19.05
C ASN A 692 -7.94 23.23 19.83
N GLY A 693 -7.69 22.81 21.08
CA GLY A 693 -8.68 22.14 21.93
C GLY A 693 -8.76 20.63 21.73
N VAL A 694 -7.82 20.01 21.01
CA VAL A 694 -7.78 18.56 20.83
C VAL A 694 -7.32 17.88 22.11
N CYS A 695 -8.10 16.92 22.60
CA CYS A 695 -7.79 16.16 23.80
C CYS A 695 -6.76 15.05 23.51
N ILE A 696 -5.69 15.00 24.32
CA ILE A 696 -4.63 13.99 24.28
C ILE A 696 -4.69 13.21 25.60
N PRO A 697 -5.23 11.97 25.58
CA PRO A 697 -5.50 11.21 26.80
C PRO A 697 -4.24 10.50 27.33
N PHE A 698 -3.36 11.23 28.01
CA PHE A 698 -2.15 10.66 28.61
C PHE A 698 -2.45 9.60 29.68
N GLY A 699 -1.55 8.63 29.81
CA GLY A 699 -1.59 7.65 30.89
C GLY A 699 -1.09 8.20 32.25
N PRO A 700 -0.78 7.33 33.23
CA PRO A 700 -0.82 5.87 33.14
C PRO A 700 -2.25 5.33 32.99
N CYS A 701 -2.38 4.12 32.47
CA CYS A 701 -3.68 3.45 32.42
C CYS A 701 -4.11 2.99 33.82
N ILE A 702 -5.32 3.35 34.22
CA ILE A 702 -5.97 2.97 35.47
C ILE A 702 -7.18 2.07 35.21
N SER A 703 -7.60 1.32 36.23
CA SER A 703 -8.83 0.53 36.16
C SER A 703 -10.05 1.44 36.08
N ASN A 704 -10.94 1.18 35.14
CA ASN A 704 -12.15 1.96 34.92
C ASN A 704 -13.20 1.64 35.99
N THR A 705 -13.41 2.54 36.94
CA THR A 705 -14.39 2.40 38.03
C THR A 705 -15.84 2.61 37.58
N ASN A 706 -16.06 3.15 36.37
CA ASN A 706 -17.40 3.46 35.85
C ASN A 706 -18.06 2.27 35.15
N ILE A 707 -17.42 1.10 35.10
CA ILE A 707 -18.03 -0.13 34.61
C ILE A 707 -18.99 -0.65 35.69
N GLN A 708 -20.22 -0.12 35.71
CA GLN A 708 -21.27 -0.75 36.48
C GLN A 708 -21.56 -2.12 35.87
N VAL A 709 -21.33 -3.18 36.64
CA VAL A 709 -21.84 -4.53 36.35
C VAL A 709 -23.33 -4.48 36.63
N THR A 710 -24.12 -3.96 35.69
CA THR A 710 -25.58 -4.08 35.76
C THR A 710 -25.94 -5.52 35.43
N GLY A 711 -26.17 -6.31 36.48
CA GLY A 711 -26.86 -7.58 36.35
C GLY A 711 -28.22 -7.38 35.69
N ASN A 712 -28.57 -8.30 34.79
CA ASN A 712 -29.84 -8.44 34.09
C ASN A 712 -30.24 -7.31 33.12
N HIS A 713 -29.98 -7.51 31.83
CA HIS A 713 -31.00 -7.80 30.80
C HIS A 713 -30.37 -7.66 29.39
N GLY A 714 -30.31 -8.75 28.64
CA GLY A 714 -30.47 -8.75 27.17
C GLY A 714 -29.33 -8.35 26.23
N PHE A 715 -28.30 -7.59 26.62
CA PHE A 715 -27.29 -7.09 25.67
C PHE A 715 -25.85 -7.57 25.98
N ASN A 716 -25.15 -8.00 24.92
CA ASN A 716 -23.82 -8.63 24.89
C ASN A 716 -22.90 -8.37 26.10
N ASN A 717 -22.62 -9.41 26.88
CA ASN A 717 -21.66 -9.45 28.01
C ASN A 717 -20.16 -9.34 27.58
N VAL A 718 -19.85 -8.62 26.50
CA VAL A 718 -18.47 -8.49 26.02
C VAL A 718 -17.77 -7.39 26.83
N SER A 719 -16.78 -7.79 27.63
CA SER A 719 -15.90 -6.88 28.35
C SER A 719 -14.68 -6.54 27.48
N LEU A 720 -14.45 -5.26 27.20
CA LEU A 720 -13.27 -4.77 26.51
C LEU A 720 -12.13 -4.53 27.51
N ASN A 721 -10.89 -4.84 27.11
CA ASN A 721 -9.73 -4.57 27.97
C ASN A 721 -9.32 -3.09 27.98
N TYR A 722 -9.51 -2.39 26.86
CA TYR A 722 -9.15 -0.99 26.63
C TYR A 722 -10.28 -0.30 25.86
N ASN A 723 -10.33 1.04 25.90
CA ASN A 723 -11.33 1.76 25.11
C ASN A 723 -11.10 1.58 23.61
N GLU A 724 -12.20 1.55 22.87
CA GLU A 724 -12.22 1.57 21.42
C GLU A 724 -13.18 2.67 20.96
N TYR A 725 -12.80 3.37 19.90
CA TYR A 725 -13.60 4.41 19.27
C TYR A 725 -13.79 4.05 17.81
N ALA A 726 -15.02 3.93 17.35
CA ALA A 726 -15.36 3.70 15.96
C ALA A 726 -16.04 4.93 15.37
N VAL A 727 -15.59 5.36 14.20
CA VAL A 727 -16.17 6.48 13.44
C VAL A 727 -16.60 5.98 12.07
N TYR A 728 -17.78 6.40 11.60
CA TYR A 728 -18.39 5.88 10.36
C TYR A 728 -18.31 6.86 9.19
N ASN A 729 -17.95 8.11 9.45
CA ASN A 729 -17.63 9.11 8.44
C ASN A 729 -16.11 9.30 8.36
N GLU A 730 -15.52 9.02 7.19
CA GLU A 730 -14.08 9.16 6.97
C GLU A 730 -13.62 10.62 7.12
N ASP A 731 -14.50 11.60 6.87
CA ASP A 731 -14.16 13.03 6.91
C ASP A 731 -13.94 13.55 8.34
N ARG A 732 -14.36 12.78 9.35
CA ARG A 732 -14.11 13.05 10.78
C ARG A 732 -12.71 12.63 11.25
N VAL A 733 -11.82 12.25 10.33
CA VAL A 733 -10.48 11.73 10.64
C VAL A 733 -9.40 12.53 9.89
N LYS A 734 -8.39 12.99 10.63
CA LYS A 734 -7.18 13.63 10.10
C LYS A 734 -5.93 12.97 10.67
N ILE A 735 -5.08 12.39 9.82
CA ILE A 735 -3.80 11.80 10.24
C ILE A 735 -2.84 12.94 10.55
N ARG A 736 -2.37 13.03 11.80
CA ARG A 736 -1.42 14.07 12.22
C ARG A 736 0.01 13.57 12.27
N TYR A 737 0.22 12.34 12.75
CA TYR A 737 1.57 11.81 12.91
C TYR A 737 1.68 10.35 12.48
N LEU A 738 2.85 10.00 11.96
CA LEU A 738 3.26 8.65 11.64
C LEU A 738 4.53 8.31 12.43
N LEU A 739 4.53 7.17 13.08
CA LEU A 739 5.61 6.69 13.93
C LEU A 739 6.16 5.38 13.36
N ILE A 740 7.47 5.32 13.18
CA ILE A 740 8.19 4.06 12.92
C ILE A 740 8.85 3.62 14.22
N LEU A 741 8.55 2.39 14.63
CA LEU A 741 8.93 1.85 15.93
C LEU A 741 9.75 0.59 15.76
N ARG A 742 10.64 0.35 16.72
CA ARG A 742 11.41 -0.89 16.84
C ARG A 742 11.34 -1.40 18.27
N GLU A 743 11.18 -2.70 18.44
CA GLU A 743 11.24 -3.32 19.77
C GLU A 743 12.64 -3.14 20.37
N LYS A 744 12.70 -2.56 21.58
CA LYS A 744 13.99 -2.17 22.20
C LYS A 744 14.88 -3.35 22.55
N ASN A 745 14.27 -4.51 22.83
CA ASN A 745 14.95 -5.72 23.26
C ASN A 745 15.27 -6.67 22.10
N ASN A 746 15.06 -6.28 20.84
CA ASN A 746 15.36 -7.15 19.70
C ASN A 746 16.70 -6.79 19.05
N CYS A 747 17.47 -7.82 18.72
CA CYS A 747 18.73 -7.67 17.99
C CYS A 747 18.50 -7.03 16.62
N HIS A 748 19.40 -6.11 16.21
CA HIS A 748 19.22 -5.40 14.95
C HIS A 748 19.35 -6.29 13.70
N LEU A 749 20.07 -7.41 13.80
CA LEU A 749 20.33 -8.37 12.73
C LEU A 749 19.38 -9.56 12.73
N CYS A 750 19.36 -10.35 13.81
CA CYS A 750 18.59 -11.59 13.85
C CYS A 750 17.14 -11.42 14.33
N ALA A 751 16.74 -10.19 14.69
CA ALA A 751 15.42 -9.86 15.24
C ALA A 751 15.00 -10.66 16.49
N LYS A 752 15.89 -11.47 17.08
CA LYS A 752 15.59 -12.25 18.28
C LYS A 752 15.55 -11.36 19.54
N PRO A 753 14.61 -11.63 20.46
CA PRO A 753 14.55 -10.94 21.73
C PRO A 753 15.74 -11.36 22.61
N GLU A 754 16.40 -10.37 23.19
CA GLU A 754 17.52 -10.52 24.11
C GLU A 754 17.30 -9.62 25.33
N PRO A 755 17.83 -9.98 26.52
CA PRO A 755 17.83 -9.07 27.66
C PRO A 755 18.50 -7.75 27.27
N SER A 756 17.96 -6.61 27.70
CA SER A 756 18.47 -5.27 27.31
C SER A 756 19.97 -5.07 27.56
N LYS A 757 20.53 -5.73 28.59
CA LYS A 757 21.96 -5.71 28.93
C LYS A 757 22.86 -6.47 27.95
N SER A 758 22.29 -7.37 27.14
CA SER A 758 23.00 -8.22 26.17
C SER A 758 23.11 -7.58 24.78
N LEU A 759 22.32 -6.54 24.50
CA LEU A 759 22.38 -5.79 23.25
C LEU A 759 23.31 -4.60 23.38
N ARG A 760 24.30 -4.51 22.49
CA ARG A 760 25.24 -3.38 22.45
C ARG A 760 25.36 -2.84 21.02
N PRO A 761 25.59 -1.52 20.85
CA PRO A 761 26.01 -0.95 19.58
C PRO A 761 27.18 -1.73 18.99
N PHE A 762 27.31 -1.76 17.66
CA PHE A 762 28.37 -2.51 16.99
C PHE A 762 29.75 -2.23 17.59
N PHE A 763 30.12 -0.94 17.72
CA PHE A 763 31.44 -0.52 18.21
C PHE A 763 31.69 -0.78 19.72
N HIS A 764 30.67 -1.13 20.49
CA HIS A 764 30.77 -1.42 21.93
C HIS A 764 30.82 -2.93 22.25
N HIS A 765 30.92 -3.79 21.23
CA HIS A 765 31.07 -5.22 21.46
C HIS A 765 32.51 -5.58 21.82
N GLU A 766 32.63 -6.37 22.90
CA GLU A 766 33.89 -6.95 23.36
C GLU A 766 33.83 -8.47 23.16
N LEU A 767 34.72 -8.97 22.29
CA LEU A 767 34.82 -10.37 21.88
C LEU A 767 35.91 -11.11 22.65
N SER A 768 36.07 -10.80 23.94
CA SER A 768 37.12 -11.37 24.81
C SER A 768 37.06 -12.91 24.93
N LYS A 769 35.91 -13.52 24.60
CA LYS A 769 35.70 -14.97 24.52
C LYS A 769 35.11 -15.41 23.19
N TYR A 770 35.68 -14.95 22.07
CA TYR A 770 35.29 -15.40 20.73
C TYR A 770 35.41 -16.94 20.63
N LYS A 771 34.31 -17.59 20.25
CA LYS A 771 34.25 -19.05 20.08
C LYS A 771 34.29 -19.32 18.59
N TYR A 772 35.32 -20.03 18.13
CA TYR A 772 35.50 -20.43 16.73
C TYR A 772 34.51 -21.53 16.28
N THR A 773 33.31 -21.55 16.85
CA THR A 773 32.32 -22.63 16.65
C THR A 773 31.73 -22.67 15.24
N ASP A 774 31.83 -21.57 14.51
CA ASP A 774 31.37 -21.49 13.11
C ASP A 774 32.38 -22.09 12.12
N PHE A 775 33.60 -22.40 12.58
CA PHE A 775 34.66 -23.04 11.80
C PHE A 775 34.77 -24.52 12.17
N ASN A 776 35.17 -25.37 11.21
CA ASN A 776 35.53 -26.74 11.55
C ASN A 776 36.88 -26.79 12.31
N ILE A 777 37.24 -27.97 12.84
CA ILE A 777 38.45 -28.15 13.68
C ILE A 777 39.70 -27.66 12.97
N TYR A 778 39.80 -27.92 11.66
CA TYR A 778 40.96 -27.56 10.86
C TYR A 778 41.02 -26.06 10.57
N GLU A 779 39.91 -25.49 10.10
CA GLU A 779 39.75 -24.06 9.83
C GLU A 779 40.04 -23.23 11.07
N THR A 780 39.59 -23.68 12.23
CA THR A 780 39.87 -23.04 13.52
C THR A 780 41.36 -22.88 13.77
N GLU A 781 42.15 -23.93 13.55
CA GLU A 781 43.61 -23.86 13.75
C GLU A 781 44.30 -22.98 12.71
N VAL A 782 43.83 -22.98 11.46
CA VAL A 782 44.32 -22.07 10.41
C VAL A 782 44.04 -20.61 10.76
N VAL A 783 42.82 -20.28 11.19
CA VAL A 783 42.45 -18.92 11.61
C VAL A 783 43.30 -18.47 12.79
N LYS A 784 43.51 -19.33 13.79
CA LYS A 784 44.38 -19.02 14.94
C LYS A 784 45.82 -18.75 14.51
N ALA A 785 46.38 -19.57 13.63
CA ALA A 785 47.72 -19.38 13.10
C ALA A 785 47.84 -18.06 12.32
N TYR A 786 46.84 -17.74 11.49
CA TYR A 786 46.78 -16.47 10.77
C TYR A 786 46.74 -15.26 11.72
N LEU A 787 45.87 -15.29 12.73
CA LEU A 787 45.77 -14.23 13.74
C LEU A 787 47.08 -14.04 14.51
N GLN A 788 47.74 -15.14 14.88
CA GLN A 788 49.03 -15.12 15.56
C GLN A 788 50.14 -14.54 14.67
N HIS A 789 50.19 -14.93 13.39
CA HIS A 789 51.15 -14.38 12.42
C HIS A 789 50.96 -12.88 12.21
N GLN A 790 49.72 -12.41 12.16
CA GLN A 790 49.39 -10.99 12.01
C GLN A 790 49.53 -10.18 13.31
N GLY A 791 49.74 -10.84 14.45
CA GLY A 791 49.76 -10.18 15.76
C GLY A 791 48.43 -9.52 16.14
N LYS A 792 47.30 -10.05 15.64
CA LYS A 792 45.96 -9.49 15.83
C LYS A 792 45.05 -10.46 16.57
N THR A 793 44.12 -9.92 17.35
CA THR A 793 43.04 -10.68 17.99
C THR A 793 41.75 -10.61 17.15
N PRO A 794 40.76 -11.50 17.38
CA PRO A 794 39.45 -11.36 16.76
C PRO A 794 38.77 -10.00 17.01
N GLN A 795 39.02 -9.40 18.17
CA GLN A 795 38.53 -8.05 18.48
C GLN A 795 39.13 -7.00 17.53
N ASP A 796 40.43 -7.09 17.24
CA ASP A 796 41.11 -6.15 16.34
C ASP A 796 40.57 -6.26 14.91
N ILE A 797 40.26 -7.48 14.46
CA ILE A 797 39.65 -7.71 13.15
C ILE A 797 38.25 -7.09 13.11
N PHE A 798 37.43 -7.38 14.12
CA PHE A 798 36.09 -6.83 14.21
C PHE A 798 36.13 -5.30 14.19
N SER A 799 36.96 -4.66 15.01
CA SER A 799 37.06 -3.19 15.05
C SER A 799 37.63 -2.56 13.77
N GLN A 800 38.58 -3.22 13.08
CA GLN A 800 39.17 -2.69 11.84
C GLN A 800 38.22 -2.76 10.64
N ASP A 801 37.52 -3.89 10.48
CA ASP A 801 36.73 -4.15 9.28
C ASP A 801 35.25 -3.76 9.42
N LEU A 802 34.81 -3.37 10.62
CA LEU A 802 33.41 -3.06 10.90
C LEU A 802 32.83 -2.00 9.97
N ASN A 803 33.58 -0.91 9.74
CA ASN A 803 33.10 0.19 8.90
C ASN A 803 32.90 -0.27 7.46
N GLU A 804 33.91 -0.94 6.87
CA GLU A 804 33.80 -1.48 5.52
C GLU A 804 32.67 -2.52 5.42
N PHE A 805 32.48 -3.34 6.44
CA PHE A 805 31.44 -4.36 6.48
C PHE A 805 30.03 -3.76 6.48
N ILE A 806 29.81 -2.68 7.23
CA ILE A 806 28.52 -1.96 7.26
C ILE A 806 28.32 -1.19 5.95
N GLU A 807 29.32 -0.43 5.48
CA GLU A 807 29.24 0.38 4.26
C GLU A 807 28.97 -0.47 3.01
N LYS A 808 29.67 -1.61 2.88
CA LYS A 808 29.46 -2.55 1.77
C LYS A 808 28.26 -3.48 1.98
N LYS A 809 27.49 -3.30 3.06
CA LYS A 809 26.32 -4.09 3.43
C LYS A 809 26.56 -5.60 3.40
N LEU A 810 27.74 -6.05 3.82
CA LEU A 810 28.15 -7.46 3.75
C LEU A 810 27.29 -8.36 4.65
N TYR A 811 26.55 -7.79 5.60
CA TYR A 811 25.58 -8.52 6.40
C TYR A 811 24.40 -9.07 5.59
N ASN A 812 24.08 -8.49 4.42
CA ASN A 812 22.96 -8.94 3.57
C ASN A 812 23.14 -10.36 3.02
N THR A 813 24.36 -10.92 3.06
CA THR A 813 24.60 -12.32 2.67
C THR A 813 23.98 -13.32 3.64
N LYS A 814 23.75 -12.91 4.91
CA LYS A 814 23.23 -13.79 5.96
C LYS A 814 21.94 -13.27 6.61
N TRP A 815 21.79 -11.95 6.70
CA TRP A 815 20.63 -11.32 7.29
C TRP A 815 19.98 -10.39 6.29
N ASP A 816 18.73 -10.70 5.95
CA ASP A 816 17.89 -9.76 5.22
C ASP A 816 17.26 -8.79 6.24
N THR A 817 17.69 -7.53 6.21
CA THR A 817 17.18 -6.48 7.08
C THR A 817 16.46 -5.42 6.24
N PRO A 818 15.23 -5.02 6.61
CA PRO A 818 14.43 -4.10 5.79
C PRO A 818 14.96 -2.66 5.77
N LEU A 819 15.83 -2.29 6.71
CA LEU A 819 16.55 -1.01 6.74
C LEU A 819 18.04 -1.22 6.89
N ASP A 820 18.80 -0.28 6.35
CA ASP A 820 20.26 -0.26 6.46
C ASP A 820 20.70 -0.08 7.91
N LEU A 821 21.71 -0.84 8.31
CA LEU A 821 22.25 -0.80 9.66
C LEU A 821 23.22 0.36 9.81
N GLN A 822 23.20 0.96 10.99
CA GLN A 822 24.08 2.06 11.39
C GLN A 822 25.07 1.57 12.45
N GLN A 823 26.16 2.30 12.67
CA GLN A 823 27.18 1.90 13.66
C GLN A 823 26.61 1.80 15.09
N ASP A 824 25.61 2.62 15.43
CA ASP A 824 24.93 2.62 16.72
C ASP A 824 23.85 1.53 16.86
N SER A 825 23.58 0.78 15.80
CA SER A 825 22.60 -0.31 15.80
C SER A 825 22.99 -1.40 16.80
N LYS A 826 22.03 -1.79 17.64
CA LYS A 826 22.27 -2.69 18.77
C LYS A 826 22.12 -4.16 18.38
N ILE A 827 23.21 -4.91 18.44
CA ILE A 827 23.23 -6.33 18.10
C ILE A 827 23.54 -7.20 19.33
N CYS A 828 23.18 -8.47 19.28
CA CYS A 828 23.54 -9.44 20.30
C CYS A 828 24.95 -9.98 20.08
N THR A 829 25.59 -10.47 21.14
CA THR A 829 26.96 -11.02 21.08
C THR A 829 27.11 -12.16 20.08
N LYS A 830 26.06 -12.99 19.89
CA LYS A 830 26.08 -14.08 18.90
C LYS A 830 26.18 -13.54 17.47
N CYS A 831 25.44 -12.48 17.15
CA CYS A 831 25.53 -11.84 15.83
C CYS A 831 26.90 -11.17 15.63
N ALA A 832 27.43 -10.51 16.67
CA ALA A 832 28.77 -9.92 16.61
C ALA A 832 29.86 -10.96 16.33
N MET A 833 29.76 -12.14 16.97
CA MET A 833 30.65 -13.28 16.68
C MET A 833 30.53 -13.72 15.22
N ILE A 834 29.31 -13.94 14.72
CA ILE A 834 29.11 -14.36 13.32
C ILE A 834 29.68 -13.33 12.33
N ILE A 835 29.50 -12.03 12.59
CA ILE A 835 30.09 -10.98 11.75
C ILE A 835 31.61 -11.09 11.72
N THR A 836 32.23 -11.30 12.89
CA THR A 836 33.67 -11.52 13.01
C THR A 836 34.10 -12.74 12.20
N THR A 837 33.32 -13.83 12.24
CA THR A 837 33.53 -15.02 11.40
C THR A 837 33.54 -14.64 9.92
N MET A 838 32.54 -13.90 9.45
CA MET A 838 32.43 -13.48 8.04
C MET A 838 33.59 -12.57 7.60
N MET A 839 34.02 -11.64 8.47
CA MET A 839 35.18 -10.78 8.21
C MET A 839 36.48 -11.58 8.12
N LEU A 840 36.67 -12.55 9.03
CA LEU A 840 37.81 -13.46 9.01
C LEU A 840 37.82 -14.30 7.73
N GLU A 841 36.68 -14.87 7.33
CA GLU A 841 36.55 -15.61 6.08
C GLU A 841 36.94 -14.76 4.87
N LYS A 842 36.42 -13.53 4.77
CA LYS A 842 36.76 -12.62 3.69
C LYS A 842 38.25 -12.28 3.64
N ARG A 843 38.87 -11.93 4.78
CA ARG A 843 40.32 -11.66 4.83
C ARG A 843 41.16 -12.86 4.42
N MET A 844 40.72 -14.07 4.76
CA MET A 844 41.42 -15.30 4.38
C MET A 844 41.30 -15.59 2.89
N VAL A 845 40.16 -15.27 2.27
CA VAL A 845 39.96 -15.31 0.80
C VAL A 845 40.84 -14.27 0.12
N ASP A 846 40.83 -13.03 0.58
CA ASP A 846 41.53 -11.91 -0.07
C ASP A 846 43.07 -12.04 0.03
N ASN A 847 43.59 -12.70 1.07
CA ASN A 847 45.03 -12.91 1.27
C ASN A 847 45.52 -14.30 0.83
N ARG A 848 44.72 -15.02 0.04
CA ARG A 848 45.01 -16.39 -0.39
C ARG A 848 46.38 -16.56 -1.05
N ASP A 849 46.80 -15.58 -1.85
CA ASP A 849 48.03 -15.61 -2.65
C ASP A 849 49.20 -14.85 -1.99
N ARG A 850 49.01 -14.34 -0.76
CA ARG A 850 49.96 -13.45 -0.06
C ARG A 850 50.56 -14.06 1.22
N LEU A 851 50.15 -15.28 1.57
CA LEU A 851 50.59 -15.97 2.77
C LEU A 851 51.12 -17.36 2.38
N ASP A 852 52.42 -17.59 2.58
CA ASP A 852 53.07 -18.90 2.34
C ASP A 852 52.36 -20.05 3.08
N VAL A 853 51.76 -19.74 4.24
CA VAL A 853 50.94 -20.68 5.03
C VAL A 853 49.70 -21.13 4.25
N LEU A 854 49.06 -20.25 3.46
CA LEU A 854 47.88 -20.56 2.67
C LEU A 854 48.22 -21.26 1.35
N ASP A 855 49.38 -21.02 0.74
CA ASP A 855 49.79 -21.70 -0.49
C ASP A 855 49.96 -23.22 -0.30
N THR A 856 50.58 -23.62 0.81
CA THR A 856 50.71 -25.04 1.18
C THR A 856 49.35 -25.69 1.46
N LEU A 857 48.40 -24.91 1.99
CA LEU A 857 47.02 -25.32 2.24
C LEU A 857 46.22 -25.43 0.93
N ASN A 858 46.49 -24.55 -0.03
CA ASN A 858 45.85 -24.43 -1.34
C ASN A 858 46.21 -25.53 -2.34
N GLN A 859 47.10 -26.46 -2.01
CA GLN A 859 47.44 -27.60 -2.87
C GLN A 859 46.55 -28.84 -2.66
N LYS A 860 45.66 -28.85 -1.64
CA LYS A 860 44.80 -30.02 -1.35
C LYS A 860 43.61 -30.18 -2.32
N PRO A 861 43.14 -31.42 -2.59
CA PRO A 861 41.94 -31.66 -3.38
C PRO A 861 40.67 -31.10 -2.71
N ARG A 862 39.67 -30.71 -3.51
CA ARG A 862 38.40 -30.12 -3.04
C ARG A 862 37.44 -31.21 -2.55
N CYS A 863 36.65 -30.92 -1.51
CA CYS A 863 35.54 -31.78 -1.12
C CYS A 863 34.33 -31.50 -2.02
N ARG A 864 33.75 -32.55 -2.64
CA ARG A 864 32.53 -32.46 -3.46
C ARG A 864 31.35 -31.77 -2.78
N TYR A 865 31.25 -31.87 -1.46
CA TYR A 865 30.13 -31.34 -0.67
C TYR A 865 30.41 -29.98 0.01
N GLY A 866 31.62 -29.42 -0.16
CA GLY A 866 32.00 -28.11 0.43
C GLY A 866 31.66 -27.98 1.92
N LYS A 867 31.14 -26.82 2.32
CA LYS A 867 30.70 -26.55 3.72
C LYS A 867 29.58 -27.47 4.22
N GLU A 868 28.82 -28.11 3.33
CA GLU A 868 27.74 -29.02 3.71
C GLU A 868 28.22 -30.47 3.93
N CYS A 869 29.52 -30.73 3.82
CA CYS A 869 30.07 -32.07 4.01
C CYS A 869 29.81 -32.59 5.43
N LYS A 870 29.10 -33.72 5.56
CA LYS A 870 28.87 -34.38 6.87
C LYS A 870 30.16 -34.91 7.52
N ASN A 871 31.17 -35.24 6.72
CA ASN A 871 32.45 -35.78 7.19
C ASN A 871 33.45 -34.70 7.63
N GLN A 872 33.10 -33.41 7.57
CA GLN A 872 34.00 -32.31 7.96
C GLN A 872 34.39 -32.31 9.46
N GLN A 873 33.65 -33.05 10.29
CA GLN A 873 33.97 -33.25 11.71
C GLN A 873 35.13 -34.23 11.94
N SER A 874 35.47 -35.06 10.95
CA SER A 874 36.57 -36.03 11.04
C SER A 874 37.90 -35.39 10.65
N ILE A 875 38.84 -35.33 11.60
CA ILE A 875 40.20 -34.79 11.39
C ILE A 875 40.88 -35.41 10.16
N HIS A 876 40.66 -36.70 9.88
CA HIS A 876 41.27 -37.34 8.72
C HIS A 876 40.73 -36.76 7.40
N HIS A 877 39.41 -36.53 7.32
CA HIS A 877 38.77 -35.98 6.13
C HIS A 877 39.13 -34.50 5.93
N THR A 878 39.06 -33.69 6.99
CA THR A 878 39.39 -32.25 6.94
C THR A 878 40.89 -31.99 6.70
N LYS A 879 41.77 -32.94 7.03
CA LYS A 879 43.19 -32.89 6.64
C LYS A 879 43.41 -33.17 5.15
N LYS A 880 42.59 -34.02 4.53
CA LYS A 880 42.77 -34.48 3.15
C LYS A 880 42.07 -33.59 2.12
N TYR A 881 40.86 -33.12 2.43
CA TYR A 881 40.03 -32.34 1.53
C TYR A 881 39.80 -30.91 2.04
N LYS A 882 39.61 -29.96 1.12
CA LYS A 882 39.21 -28.59 1.46
C LYS A 882 37.69 -28.42 1.48
N HIS A 883 37.21 -27.70 2.48
CA HIS A 883 35.79 -27.33 2.65
C HIS A 883 35.55 -25.81 2.61
N TRP A 884 36.61 -25.00 2.76
CA TRP A 884 36.54 -23.54 2.78
C TRP A 884 36.42 -22.95 1.37
N CYS A 885 35.53 -21.95 1.21
CA CYS A 885 35.40 -21.01 0.09
C CYS A 885 34.56 -21.43 -1.13
N PHE A 886 33.39 -22.08 -0.96
CA PHE A 886 32.45 -22.22 -2.09
C PHE A 886 30.98 -22.15 -1.64
N ASP A 887 30.23 -21.23 -2.26
CA ASP A 887 28.76 -21.25 -2.33
C ASP A 887 28.35 -22.04 -3.58
N LYS A 888 27.36 -22.92 -3.47
CA LYS A 888 26.85 -23.78 -4.56
C LYS A 888 26.36 -23.02 -5.82
N LEU A 889 26.27 -21.70 -5.79
CA LEU A 889 25.49 -20.91 -6.76
C LEU A 889 26.29 -20.34 -7.93
N THR A 890 27.62 -20.45 -7.98
CA THR A 890 28.43 -19.72 -9.00
C THR A 890 29.21 -20.56 -10.00
N ASP A 891 29.33 -21.88 -9.83
CA ASP A 891 30.29 -22.67 -10.64
C ASP A 891 29.66 -23.87 -11.40
N ASP A 892 28.42 -23.76 -11.88
CA ASP A 892 27.83 -24.75 -12.80
C ASP A 892 28.44 -24.72 -14.23
N ILE A 893 29.48 -23.90 -14.49
CA ILE A 893 30.01 -23.68 -15.84
C ILE A 893 31.29 -24.51 -16.13
N HIS A 894 31.95 -25.12 -15.14
CA HIS A 894 33.24 -25.78 -15.40
C HIS A 894 33.35 -27.28 -15.11
N ASP A 895 32.38 -27.92 -14.45
CA ASP A 895 32.51 -29.33 -14.04
C ASP A 895 31.81 -30.34 -14.98
N ALA A 896 31.26 -29.90 -16.12
CA ALA A 896 30.62 -30.80 -17.10
C ALA A 896 31.60 -31.69 -17.91
N GLN A 897 32.91 -31.64 -17.64
CA GLN A 897 33.93 -32.43 -18.37
C GLN A 897 34.63 -33.51 -17.53
N GLU A 898 34.30 -33.67 -16.23
CA GLU A 898 34.86 -34.73 -15.38
C GLU A 898 33.84 -35.81 -14.97
N GLU A 899 32.63 -35.81 -15.54
CA GLU A 899 31.58 -36.81 -15.25
C GLU A 899 31.80 -38.18 -15.94
N GLU A 900 32.75 -38.34 -16.88
CA GLU A 900 32.95 -39.62 -17.59
C GLU A 900 34.05 -40.55 -17.01
N LEU A 901 34.73 -40.20 -15.91
CA LEU A 901 35.92 -40.94 -15.45
C LEU A 901 35.91 -41.49 -14.02
N MET A 902 34.81 -41.38 -13.25
CA MET A 902 34.76 -41.96 -11.88
C MET A 902 33.59 -42.92 -11.58
N ASP A 903 32.71 -43.21 -12.54
CA ASP A 903 31.64 -44.21 -12.34
C ASP A 903 32.11 -45.68 -12.53
N ALA A 904 33.40 -45.92 -12.75
CA ALA A 904 33.96 -47.27 -12.93
C ALA A 904 34.44 -47.94 -11.62
N ASP A 905 34.57 -47.23 -10.50
CA ASP A 905 35.23 -47.76 -9.28
C ASP A 905 34.28 -48.08 -8.11
N ASN A 906 32.95 -48.00 -8.29
CA ASN A 906 31.97 -48.30 -7.24
C ASN A 906 31.20 -49.62 -7.38
N GLU A 907 31.54 -50.48 -8.35
CA GLU A 907 30.91 -51.82 -8.51
C GLU A 907 31.74 -53.00 -7.97
N HIS A 908 32.87 -52.75 -7.30
CA HIS A 908 33.66 -53.79 -6.67
C HIS A 908 34.02 -53.41 -5.23
N ILE A 909 33.12 -53.71 -4.28
CA ILE A 909 33.37 -54.17 -2.89
C ILE A 909 31.97 -54.46 -2.31
N MET A 910 31.40 -55.63 -2.63
CA MET A 910 30.28 -56.19 -1.88
C MET A 910 30.17 -57.72 -2.07
N GLU A 911 31.31 -58.40 -2.17
CA GLU A 911 31.43 -59.84 -1.98
C GLU A 911 32.68 -60.11 -1.12
N LEU A 912 32.55 -61.04 -0.15
CA LEU A 912 33.56 -61.52 0.82
C LEU A 912 33.70 -60.60 2.07
N ASP A 913 33.42 -60.99 3.31
CA ASP A 913 33.47 -62.30 3.97
C ASP A 913 32.53 -62.35 5.20
N GLU A 914 32.30 -63.59 5.62
CA GLU A 914 31.71 -64.19 6.84
C GLU A 914 31.48 -63.35 8.11
#